data_AF-A0A2H5X7Q7-F1
#
_entry.id   AF-A0A2H5X7Q7-F1
#
_cell.length_a   1.000
_cell.length_b   1.000
_cell.length_c   1.000
_cell.angle_alpha   90.00
_cell.angle_beta   90.00
_cell.angle_gamma   90.00
#
_symmetry.space_group_name_H-M   'P 1'
#
loop_
_entity.id
_entity.type
_entity.pdbx_description
1 polymer ?
#
loop_
_entity_poly.entity_id
_entity_poly.type
_entity_poly.pdbx_seq_one_letter_code
_entity_poly.pdbx_strand_id
1 'polypeptide(L)'
;MRLWIALCVLAVALPAASAPNMLLNGGFERGTTGWSLPGEAQVVSEGAREGRNCLRISTNSPGWTVAGQDCLLPRGAKRVRLSGWMRTQNVRMGANPWEKARLQITFYNANGELVGGYPPGFDIDGTTEWTLYTRDYEVPADAVRVSLIAGLHNATGTAWFDDLRLEAFDMQNNPLQPITESQTDTRDWYPLDSSPDDYTKPAVVDLSRYLHRPAGKHGFVTVKDGKFVFQDGTPVRFWGVNIVAGNVFMDKTTAERTAARLAKFGCNMVRLHHMDASWAQPNIFGNHPTSTLNLSPEMLDRLDYFIYQCKRHGIYIYMDLLVHRKFQRDDGVRDWETLENGAKIAAHYNRRLIELQKKYAHDLLTHYNPYTKTRYVDEPTIAMMEIINESTLFWLGGYGALPPSYIHEINDLFTEWCSKKGVSRPQGSVPDLLRQKNSTVGRFLYEVQTATYREIYNYLRSIGVKVPIAGSNHWENWTGDVLSNAQLDYIDRHAYWDHPQGGYSPTNRFNNSPMVKQPAGSTITWMGRQQMEGMPFIVTEWNNCWMNEWISEAPLLMASYGSMQDWDGLLQFDYSGGDWAPRMEGSFNVGNKPHVMAARVPAALVFLRNDVPPTGKSYIYSFKDADDWLLRPMGDTVPGGLMLMQRVACQKDAPQTPVPDVPTDNFTSQHGLLRWSREGVFLINAPRTQGAVGFIGGKALDCQNVRIEAQTPFCQVVLSSLDDQPIAHSKRLLLTAVARAENSGQMYNPSRTSLLDEGKPPILLEPVRATVTLKGIRATKVHILDHHGRRTGKTLPVTGGKITIGNEKTFWYEVEVAPATAK
;
A
#
# COMPACT_ATOMS: atom_id res chain seq x y z
N MET A 1 -37.34 60.02 -59.18
CA MET A 1 -36.93 58.70 -59.74
C MET A 1 -35.79 58.15 -58.89
N ARG A 2 -36.06 57.24 -57.93
CA ARG A 2 -35.02 56.49 -57.19
C ARG A 2 -35.56 55.08 -56.94
N LEU A 3 -34.92 54.10 -57.59
CA LEU A 3 -35.26 52.68 -57.50
C LEU A 3 -34.74 52.11 -56.18
N TRP A 4 -35.61 51.32 -55.54
CA TRP A 4 -35.31 50.49 -54.39
C TRP A 4 -34.77 49.14 -54.86
N ILE A 5 -33.68 48.66 -54.26
CA ILE A 5 -33.23 47.27 -54.36
C ILE A 5 -33.13 46.73 -52.93
N ALA A 6 -33.98 45.75 -52.65
CA ALA A 6 -34.00 44.99 -51.41
C ALA A 6 -32.86 43.95 -51.42
N LEU A 7 -32.01 43.95 -50.39
CA LEU A 7 -31.04 42.89 -50.14
C LEU A 7 -31.65 41.86 -49.18
N CYS A 8 -31.92 40.65 -49.67
CA CYS A 8 -32.20 39.48 -48.84
C CYS A 8 -30.91 39.02 -48.17
N VAL A 9 -30.88 39.03 -46.84
CA VAL A 9 -29.81 38.41 -46.04
C VAL A 9 -30.12 36.91 -45.96
N LEU A 10 -29.32 36.09 -46.67
CA LEU A 10 -29.24 34.65 -46.40
C LEU A 10 -28.55 34.45 -45.05
N ALA A 11 -29.28 33.95 -44.06
CA ALA A 11 -28.70 33.39 -42.85
C ALA A 11 -28.00 32.07 -43.20
N VAL A 12 -26.67 32.09 -43.29
CA VAL A 12 -25.86 30.86 -43.34
C VAL A 12 -25.90 30.25 -41.94
N ALA A 13 -26.60 29.13 -41.79
CA ALA A 13 -26.49 28.30 -40.59
C ALA A 13 -25.06 27.77 -40.50
N LEU A 14 -24.30 28.24 -39.51
CA LEU A 14 -23.03 27.62 -39.13
C LEU A 14 -23.31 26.14 -38.76
N PRO A 15 -22.50 25.17 -39.22
CA PRO A 15 -22.63 23.80 -38.76
C PRO A 15 -22.49 23.78 -37.22
N ALA A 16 -23.42 23.10 -36.55
CA ALA A 16 -23.34 22.91 -35.11
C ALA A 16 -21.96 22.34 -34.75
N ALA A 17 -21.24 22.99 -33.85
CA ALA A 17 -19.93 22.53 -33.42
C ALA A 17 -20.04 21.07 -32.93
N SER A 18 -19.16 20.19 -33.42
CA SER A 18 -19.10 18.80 -32.95
C SER A 18 -18.88 18.80 -31.44
N ALA A 19 -19.61 17.95 -30.73
CA ALA A 19 -19.43 17.82 -29.29
C ALA A 19 -17.97 17.42 -28.98
N PRO A 20 -17.34 18.05 -27.99
CA PRO A 20 -15.99 17.67 -27.56
C PRO A 20 -15.98 16.26 -26.98
N ASN A 21 -14.94 15.49 -27.31
CA ASN A 21 -14.77 14.13 -26.82
C ASN A 21 -14.34 14.15 -25.33
N MET A 22 -15.08 13.43 -24.49
CA MET A 22 -14.78 13.24 -23.07
C MET A 22 -13.65 12.25 -22.83
N LEU A 23 -13.35 11.39 -23.81
CA LEU A 23 -12.23 10.45 -23.72
C LEU A 23 -10.92 11.17 -24.01
N LEU A 24 -9.96 11.02 -23.10
CA LEU A 24 -8.56 11.32 -23.35
C LEU A 24 -8.00 10.28 -24.32
N ASN A 25 -7.43 10.77 -25.43
CA ASN A 25 -6.70 9.94 -26.38
C ASN A 25 -7.53 8.77 -26.96
N GLY A 26 -8.77 9.02 -27.36
CA GLY A 26 -9.67 7.98 -27.93
C GLY A 26 -9.20 7.38 -29.25
N GLY A 27 -8.31 8.06 -29.98
CA GLY A 27 -7.64 7.54 -31.18
C GLY A 27 -6.22 7.01 -30.92
N PHE A 28 -5.78 6.84 -29.67
CA PHE A 28 -4.52 6.17 -29.30
C PHE A 28 -3.21 6.76 -29.89
N GLU A 29 -3.24 7.96 -30.48
CA GLU A 29 -2.06 8.65 -31.03
C GLU A 29 -1.01 9.02 -29.98
N ARG A 30 -1.42 9.14 -28.71
CA ARG A 30 -0.53 9.40 -27.56
C ARG A 30 -0.28 8.14 -26.73
N GLY A 31 -0.17 6.99 -27.41
CA GLY A 31 0.05 5.69 -26.76
C GLY A 31 -1.12 5.34 -25.84
N THR A 32 -0.81 4.95 -24.61
CA THR A 32 -1.80 4.46 -23.63
C THR A 32 -2.37 5.55 -22.73
N THR A 33 -2.03 6.83 -22.97
CA THR A 33 -2.41 7.96 -22.12
C THR A 33 -3.92 7.97 -21.84
N GLY A 34 -4.32 7.91 -20.56
CA GLY A 34 -5.72 7.94 -20.13
C GLY A 34 -6.47 6.61 -20.16
N TRP A 35 -5.87 5.52 -20.65
CA TRP A 35 -6.50 4.20 -20.77
C TRP A 35 -5.88 3.17 -19.83
N SER A 36 -6.73 2.40 -19.15
CA SER A 36 -6.33 1.17 -18.46
C SER A 36 -6.29 0.04 -19.48
N LEU A 37 -5.15 -0.63 -19.63
CA LEU A 37 -4.97 -1.72 -20.59
C LEU A 37 -4.62 -3.04 -19.88
N PRO A 38 -5.19 -4.18 -20.30
CA PRO A 38 -4.74 -5.50 -19.87
C PRO A 38 -3.42 -5.87 -20.56
N GLY A 39 -2.72 -6.90 -20.10
CA GLY A 39 -1.43 -7.31 -20.65
C GLY A 39 -1.48 -7.73 -22.13
N GLU A 40 -2.64 -8.18 -22.58
CA GLU A 40 -2.91 -8.60 -23.96
C GLU A 40 -3.31 -7.44 -24.90
N ALA A 41 -3.41 -6.21 -24.37
CA ALA A 41 -3.72 -5.02 -25.13
C ALA A 41 -2.46 -4.26 -25.55
N GLN A 42 -2.43 -3.79 -26.79
CA GLN A 42 -1.31 -3.05 -27.36
C GLN A 42 -1.84 -1.89 -28.19
N VAL A 43 -1.15 -0.74 -28.11
CA VAL A 43 -1.31 0.32 -29.09
C VAL A 43 -0.37 0.02 -30.25
N VAL A 44 -0.94 -0.18 -31.44
CA VAL A 44 -0.21 -0.63 -32.63
C VAL A 44 -0.45 0.33 -33.79
N SER A 45 0.52 0.44 -34.69
CA SER A 45 0.38 1.24 -35.90
C SER A 45 -0.19 0.47 -37.09
N GLU A 46 -0.12 -0.86 -37.05
CA GLU A 46 -0.63 -1.71 -38.11
C GLU A 46 -2.16 -1.70 -38.14
N GLY A 47 -2.73 -1.26 -39.26
CA GLY A 47 -4.17 -1.37 -39.50
C GLY A 47 -5.03 -0.33 -38.79
N ALA A 48 -4.43 0.76 -38.27
CA ALA A 48 -5.16 1.92 -37.75
C ALA A 48 -6.11 2.48 -38.82
N ARG A 49 -7.32 2.84 -38.42
CA ARG A 49 -8.37 3.32 -39.31
C ARG A 49 -8.23 4.82 -39.56
N GLU A 50 -7.88 5.56 -38.52
CA GLU A 50 -7.59 6.99 -38.52
C GLU A 50 -6.26 7.24 -37.80
N GLY A 51 -5.52 8.28 -38.18
CA GLY A 51 -4.22 8.55 -37.57
C GLY A 51 -3.16 7.47 -37.87
N ARG A 52 -2.24 7.27 -36.93
CA ARG A 52 -1.13 6.32 -37.02
C ARG A 52 -1.29 5.12 -36.12
N ASN A 53 -2.09 5.19 -35.06
CA ASN A 53 -2.18 4.19 -34.01
C ASN A 53 -3.62 3.79 -33.74
N CYS A 54 -3.84 2.55 -33.31
CA CYS A 54 -5.12 2.07 -32.79
C CYS A 54 -4.89 1.10 -31.63
N LEU A 55 -5.94 0.82 -30.86
CA LEU A 55 -5.91 -0.21 -29.82
C LEU A 55 -6.16 -1.58 -30.44
N ARG A 56 -5.27 -2.54 -30.20
CA ARG A 56 -5.44 -3.96 -30.53
C ARG A 56 -5.49 -4.80 -29.26
N ILE A 57 -6.45 -5.71 -29.17
CA ILE A 57 -6.56 -6.71 -28.11
C ILE A 57 -6.64 -8.09 -28.75
N SER A 58 -5.76 -9.00 -28.36
CA SER A 58 -5.71 -10.37 -28.91
C SER A 58 -5.52 -11.40 -27.81
N THR A 59 -6.41 -12.40 -27.74
CA THR A 59 -6.25 -13.52 -26.80
C THR A 59 -6.75 -14.83 -27.42
N ASN A 60 -6.03 -15.91 -27.14
CA ASN A 60 -6.41 -17.28 -27.51
C ASN A 60 -7.06 -18.05 -26.35
N SER A 61 -7.16 -17.44 -25.17
CA SER A 61 -7.81 -18.01 -23.99
C SER A 61 -9.00 -17.15 -23.58
N PRO A 62 -10.19 -17.73 -23.34
CA PRO A 62 -11.33 -16.97 -22.83
C PRO A 62 -10.99 -16.27 -21.52
N GLY A 63 -11.21 -14.97 -21.47
CA GLY A 63 -10.98 -14.13 -20.29
C GLY A 63 -11.52 -12.72 -20.49
N TRP A 64 -11.58 -11.95 -19.41
CA TRP A 64 -12.01 -10.54 -19.45
C TRP A 64 -10.82 -9.66 -19.80
N THR A 65 -10.64 -9.42 -21.10
CA THR A 65 -9.50 -8.68 -21.64
C THR A 65 -10.00 -7.37 -22.25
N VAL A 66 -10.18 -6.36 -21.38
CA VAL A 66 -10.82 -5.09 -21.76
C VAL A 66 -9.96 -3.90 -21.39
N ALA A 67 -9.80 -2.98 -22.34
CA ALA A 67 -9.33 -1.64 -22.08
C ALA A 67 -10.48 -0.79 -21.52
N GLY A 68 -10.19 0.16 -20.65
CA GLY A 68 -11.21 1.06 -20.13
C GLY A 68 -10.75 2.45 -19.79
N GLN A 69 -11.68 3.40 -19.82
CA GLN A 69 -11.49 4.78 -19.41
C GLN A 69 -12.73 5.30 -18.68
N ASP A 70 -12.49 5.98 -17.56
CA ASP A 70 -13.53 6.63 -16.76
C ASP A 70 -13.58 8.13 -17.08
N CYS A 71 -14.78 8.66 -17.32
CA CYS A 71 -15.02 10.08 -17.55
C CYS A 71 -16.03 10.61 -16.52
N LEU A 72 -15.77 11.81 -15.97
CA LEU A 72 -16.79 12.52 -15.21
C LEU A 72 -17.84 13.10 -16.16
N LEU A 73 -19.10 12.98 -15.76
CA LEU A 73 -20.21 13.59 -16.47
C LEU A 73 -20.23 15.11 -16.22
N PRO A 74 -20.23 15.95 -17.27
CA PRO A 74 -20.40 17.38 -17.11
C PRO A 74 -21.72 17.71 -16.39
N ARG A 75 -21.73 18.78 -15.60
CA ARG A 75 -22.93 19.22 -14.89
C ARG A 75 -24.07 19.46 -15.89
N GLY A 76 -25.22 18.84 -15.64
CA GLY A 76 -26.39 18.94 -16.52
C GLY A 76 -26.43 17.93 -17.66
N ALA A 77 -25.47 17.00 -17.74
CA ALA A 77 -25.52 15.90 -18.70
C ALA A 77 -26.76 15.02 -18.51
N LYS A 78 -27.47 14.78 -19.60
CA LYS A 78 -28.74 14.03 -19.65
C LYS A 78 -28.71 12.92 -20.69
N ARG A 79 -27.86 13.07 -21.70
CA ARG A 79 -27.55 12.05 -22.69
C ARG A 79 -26.04 11.98 -22.92
N VAL A 80 -25.52 10.78 -23.13
CA VAL A 80 -24.16 10.57 -23.66
C VAL A 80 -24.22 9.77 -24.95
N ARG A 81 -23.37 10.12 -25.91
CA ARG A 81 -23.19 9.40 -27.17
C ARG A 81 -21.87 8.69 -27.16
N LEU A 82 -21.90 7.37 -27.33
CA LEU A 82 -20.70 6.56 -27.59
C LEU A 82 -20.59 6.34 -29.09
N SER A 83 -19.44 6.64 -29.67
CA SER A 83 -19.11 6.20 -31.03
C SER A 83 -17.67 5.73 -31.14
N GLY A 84 -17.37 4.98 -32.19
CA GLY A 84 -15.99 4.54 -32.46
C GLY A 84 -15.91 3.45 -33.52
N TRP A 85 -14.75 3.33 -34.14
CA TRP A 85 -14.48 2.27 -35.10
C TRP A 85 -14.10 0.98 -34.38
N MET A 86 -14.62 -0.15 -34.85
CA MET A 86 -14.20 -1.47 -34.38
C MET A 86 -14.04 -2.44 -35.55
N ARG A 87 -13.00 -3.27 -35.49
CA ARG A 87 -12.71 -4.37 -36.42
C ARG A 87 -12.46 -5.64 -35.61
N THR A 88 -12.87 -6.79 -36.13
CA THR A 88 -12.65 -8.09 -35.46
C THR A 88 -12.05 -9.10 -36.41
N GLN A 89 -11.26 -10.03 -35.87
CA GLN A 89 -10.73 -11.17 -36.60
C GLN A 89 -10.84 -12.42 -35.74
N ASN A 90 -11.55 -13.42 -36.28
CA ASN A 90 -11.74 -14.73 -35.65
C ASN A 90 -12.25 -14.65 -34.21
N VAL A 91 -13.09 -13.67 -33.89
CA VAL A 91 -13.67 -13.55 -32.56
C VAL A 91 -14.66 -14.69 -32.34
N ARG A 92 -14.41 -15.52 -31.34
CA ARG A 92 -15.29 -16.62 -30.96
C ARG A 92 -15.99 -16.26 -29.66
N MET A 93 -17.31 -16.33 -29.70
CA MET A 93 -18.16 -16.08 -28.55
C MET A 93 -17.87 -17.07 -27.42
N GLY A 94 -17.95 -16.58 -26.19
CA GLY A 94 -17.86 -17.39 -24.97
C GLY A 94 -19.13 -18.20 -24.70
N ALA A 95 -19.33 -18.57 -23.44
CA ALA A 95 -20.47 -19.38 -23.01
C ALA A 95 -21.79 -18.61 -23.09
N ASN A 96 -21.76 -17.29 -22.94
CA ASN A 96 -22.95 -16.44 -22.96
C ASN A 96 -23.04 -15.59 -24.25
N PRO A 97 -24.26 -15.23 -24.72
CA PRO A 97 -24.45 -14.48 -25.98
C PRO A 97 -23.76 -13.10 -26.04
N TRP A 98 -23.47 -12.50 -24.89
CA TRP A 98 -22.79 -11.20 -24.75
C TRP A 98 -21.27 -11.32 -24.59
N GLU A 99 -20.73 -12.54 -24.49
CA GLU A 99 -19.30 -12.79 -24.35
C GLU A 99 -18.61 -12.72 -25.72
N LYS A 100 -18.40 -11.51 -26.22
CA LYS A 100 -17.92 -11.18 -27.57
C LYS A 100 -16.88 -10.05 -27.54
N ALA A 101 -16.41 -9.58 -28.70
CA ALA A 101 -15.76 -8.27 -28.78
C ALA A 101 -16.79 -7.19 -28.49
N ARG A 102 -16.43 -6.23 -27.64
CA ARG A 102 -17.40 -5.35 -26.99
C ARG A 102 -16.93 -3.92 -26.92
N LEU A 103 -17.87 -2.99 -27.15
CA LEU A 103 -17.76 -1.57 -26.83
C LEU A 103 -18.99 -1.17 -26.01
N GLN A 104 -18.82 -0.83 -24.73
CA GLN A 104 -19.93 -0.66 -23.77
C GLN A 104 -19.65 0.45 -22.76
N ILE A 105 -20.70 1.13 -22.27
CA ILE A 105 -20.61 2.04 -21.13
C ILE A 105 -21.39 1.57 -19.89
N THR A 106 -20.97 2.03 -18.71
CA THR A 106 -21.68 1.89 -17.42
C THR A 106 -21.63 3.19 -16.63
N PHE A 107 -22.65 3.47 -15.80
CA PHE A 107 -22.75 4.72 -15.04
C PHE A 107 -22.60 4.49 -13.54
N TYR A 108 -22.00 5.45 -12.85
CA TYR A 108 -21.75 5.37 -11.42
C TYR A 108 -22.11 6.67 -10.71
N ASN A 109 -22.64 6.55 -9.49
CA ASN A 109 -22.93 7.69 -8.62
C ASN A 109 -21.67 8.18 -7.88
N ALA A 110 -21.82 9.25 -7.07
CA ALA A 110 -20.71 9.84 -6.31
C ALA A 110 -20.12 8.92 -5.22
N ASN A 111 -20.83 7.86 -4.84
CA ASN A 111 -20.33 6.83 -3.91
C ASN A 111 -19.58 5.70 -4.63
N GLY A 112 -19.48 5.76 -5.97
CA GLY A 112 -18.85 4.72 -6.79
C GLY A 112 -19.76 3.52 -7.08
N GLU A 113 -21.05 3.60 -6.75
CA GLU A 113 -22.01 2.51 -6.98
C GLU A 113 -22.57 2.57 -8.41
N LEU A 114 -22.78 1.41 -9.03
CA LEU A 114 -23.38 1.29 -10.35
C LEU A 114 -24.84 1.78 -10.33
N VAL A 115 -25.20 2.66 -11.27
CA VAL A 115 -26.56 3.19 -11.45
C VAL A 115 -27.02 2.98 -12.89
N GLY A 116 -28.34 2.78 -13.09
CA GLY A 116 -28.90 2.52 -14.42
C GLY A 116 -28.60 1.13 -15.01
N GLY A 117 -28.01 0.22 -14.22
CA GLY A 117 -27.72 -1.15 -14.65
C GLY A 117 -26.61 -1.24 -15.70
N TYR A 118 -26.76 -2.18 -16.65
CA TYR A 118 -25.82 -2.41 -17.73
C TYR A 118 -26.45 -2.04 -19.07
N PRO A 119 -26.24 -0.81 -19.58
CA PRO A 119 -26.74 -0.41 -20.88
C PRO A 119 -26.24 -1.34 -22.00
N PRO A 120 -27.05 -1.58 -23.05
CA PRO A 120 -26.65 -2.47 -24.13
C PRO A 120 -25.42 -1.92 -24.84
N GLY A 121 -24.41 -2.77 -25.08
CA GLY A 121 -23.20 -2.43 -25.83
C GLY A 121 -23.28 -2.79 -27.32
N PHE A 122 -22.15 -2.68 -28.00
CA PHE A 122 -21.94 -3.28 -29.33
C PHE A 122 -21.20 -4.60 -29.15
N ASP A 123 -21.84 -5.71 -29.52
CA ASP A 123 -21.35 -7.06 -29.23
C ASP A 123 -21.11 -7.81 -30.56
N ILE A 124 -19.84 -8.03 -30.93
CA ILE A 124 -19.43 -8.52 -32.26
C ILE A 124 -18.57 -9.77 -32.17
N ASP A 125 -18.92 -10.77 -32.95
CA ASP A 125 -18.18 -12.02 -33.16
C ASP A 125 -17.84 -12.22 -34.65
N GLY A 126 -16.99 -13.20 -34.92
CA GLY A 126 -16.49 -13.50 -36.25
C GLY A 126 -15.36 -12.57 -36.70
N THR A 127 -15.31 -12.33 -38.01
CA THR A 127 -14.34 -11.44 -38.66
C THR A 127 -15.11 -10.34 -39.36
N THR A 128 -14.78 -9.09 -39.05
CA THR A 128 -15.42 -7.91 -39.63
C THR A 128 -14.38 -6.94 -40.16
N GLU A 129 -14.77 -6.15 -41.16
CA GLU A 129 -14.03 -4.94 -41.53
C GLU A 129 -14.28 -3.82 -40.52
N TRP A 130 -13.47 -2.77 -40.58
CA TRP A 130 -13.65 -1.57 -39.76
C TRP A 130 -15.06 -0.99 -39.95
N THR A 131 -15.84 -1.02 -38.88
CA THR A 131 -17.23 -0.54 -38.85
C THR A 131 -17.36 0.54 -37.77
N LEU A 132 -18.00 1.66 -38.11
CA LEU A 132 -18.29 2.73 -37.16
C LEU A 132 -19.58 2.38 -36.40
N TYR A 133 -19.46 2.30 -35.08
CA TYR A 133 -20.60 2.08 -34.18
C TYR A 133 -20.97 3.39 -33.49
N THR A 134 -22.27 3.66 -33.31
CA THR A 134 -22.77 4.86 -32.61
C THR A 134 -24.07 4.57 -31.87
N ARG A 135 -24.18 5.00 -30.61
CA ARG A 135 -25.36 4.83 -29.75
C ARG A 135 -25.46 5.93 -28.71
N ASP A 136 -26.68 6.40 -28.51
CA ASP A 136 -27.05 7.32 -27.44
C ASP A 136 -27.56 6.56 -26.21
N TYR A 137 -27.19 7.07 -25.04
CA TYR A 137 -27.62 6.55 -23.74
C TYR A 137 -28.14 7.69 -22.87
N GLU A 138 -29.26 7.45 -22.19
CA GLU A 138 -29.73 8.34 -21.15
C GLU A 138 -28.81 8.25 -19.93
N VAL A 139 -28.51 9.40 -19.34
CA VAL A 139 -27.72 9.48 -18.10
C VAL A 139 -28.66 9.19 -16.92
N PRO A 140 -28.45 8.12 -16.14
CA PRO A 140 -29.28 7.82 -14.99
C PRO A 140 -29.29 8.95 -13.96
N ALA A 141 -30.36 9.03 -13.16
CA ALA A 141 -30.38 9.91 -12.00
C ALA A 141 -29.17 9.60 -11.07
N ASP A 142 -28.58 10.64 -10.49
CA ASP A 142 -27.41 10.60 -9.60
C ASP A 142 -26.09 10.11 -10.20
N ALA A 143 -26.06 9.79 -11.51
CA ALA A 143 -24.82 9.47 -12.20
C ALA A 143 -23.90 10.69 -12.27
N VAL A 144 -22.66 10.54 -11.80
CA VAL A 144 -21.59 11.56 -11.89
C VAL A 144 -20.40 11.09 -12.72
N ARG A 145 -20.32 9.78 -12.99
CA ARG A 145 -19.25 9.15 -13.78
C ARG A 145 -19.84 8.17 -14.79
N VAL A 146 -19.21 8.11 -15.95
CA VAL A 146 -19.47 7.10 -16.99
C VAL A 146 -18.15 6.39 -17.31
N SER A 147 -18.18 5.06 -17.35
CA SER A 147 -17.03 4.22 -17.67
C SER A 147 -17.24 3.59 -19.03
N LEU A 148 -16.25 3.72 -19.93
CA LEU A 148 -16.20 3.05 -21.22
C LEU A 148 -15.27 1.84 -21.12
N ILE A 149 -15.70 0.70 -21.66
CA ILE A 149 -14.87 -0.48 -21.87
C ILE A 149 -14.89 -0.91 -23.33
N ALA A 150 -13.72 -1.35 -23.81
CA ALA A 150 -13.48 -1.84 -25.16
C ALA A 150 -12.58 -3.09 -25.10
N GLY A 151 -13.03 -4.23 -25.63
CA GLY A 151 -12.18 -5.43 -25.70
C GLY A 151 -12.92 -6.74 -25.85
N LEU A 152 -12.31 -7.84 -25.43
CA LEU A 152 -12.86 -9.20 -25.53
C LEU A 152 -13.42 -9.62 -24.17
N HIS A 153 -14.73 -9.84 -24.10
CA HIS A 153 -15.44 -10.23 -22.88
C HIS A 153 -15.57 -11.74 -22.80
N ASN A 154 -14.67 -12.43 -22.10
CA ASN A 154 -14.64 -13.89 -22.01
C ASN A 154 -14.68 -14.59 -23.38
N ALA A 155 -14.10 -13.94 -24.39
CA ALA A 155 -14.07 -14.36 -25.78
C ALA A 155 -12.61 -14.52 -26.24
N THR A 156 -12.41 -15.25 -27.34
CA THR A 156 -11.08 -15.38 -27.98
C THR A 156 -11.08 -14.71 -29.35
N GLY A 157 -9.92 -14.36 -29.88
CA GLY A 157 -9.75 -13.74 -31.19
C GLY A 157 -8.99 -12.42 -31.08
N THR A 158 -9.13 -11.56 -32.08
CA THR A 158 -8.51 -10.23 -32.09
C THR A 158 -9.55 -9.16 -32.39
N ALA A 159 -9.54 -8.08 -31.62
CA ALA A 159 -10.34 -6.89 -31.87
C ALA A 159 -9.45 -5.64 -31.92
N TRP A 160 -9.79 -4.73 -32.83
CA TRP A 160 -9.18 -3.41 -32.92
C TRP A 160 -10.21 -2.33 -32.70
N PHE A 161 -9.80 -1.23 -32.06
CA PHE A 161 -10.63 -0.08 -31.74
C PHE A 161 -9.89 1.20 -32.11
N ASP A 162 -10.60 2.15 -32.73
CA ASP A 162 -10.02 3.41 -33.16
C ASP A 162 -11.05 4.55 -33.15
N ASP A 163 -10.56 5.79 -33.01
CA ASP A 163 -11.30 7.04 -32.83
C ASP A 163 -12.54 6.88 -31.91
N LEU A 164 -12.33 6.33 -30.72
CA LEU A 164 -13.38 6.19 -29.72
C LEU A 164 -13.78 7.57 -29.20
N ARG A 165 -15.08 7.84 -29.15
CA ARG A 165 -15.66 9.10 -28.68
C ARG A 165 -16.76 8.87 -27.66
N LEU A 166 -16.75 9.67 -26.61
CA LEU A 166 -17.84 9.78 -25.66
C LEU A 166 -18.21 11.26 -25.53
N GLU A 167 -19.44 11.62 -25.87
CA GLU A 167 -19.88 13.01 -25.97
C GLU A 167 -21.10 13.23 -25.09
N ALA A 168 -21.12 14.29 -24.26
CA ALA A 168 -22.23 14.58 -23.36
C ALA A 168 -23.12 15.72 -23.88
N PHE A 169 -24.41 15.63 -23.60
CA PHE A 169 -25.42 16.59 -24.00
C PHE A 169 -26.40 16.90 -22.87
N ASP A 170 -26.91 18.13 -22.83
CA ASP A 170 -28.00 18.54 -21.92
C ASP A 170 -29.38 18.09 -22.41
N MET A 171 -30.46 18.48 -21.71
CA MET A 171 -31.84 18.14 -22.10
C MET A 171 -32.27 18.77 -23.43
N GLN A 172 -31.59 19.81 -23.90
CA GLN A 172 -31.86 20.49 -25.16
C GLN A 172 -30.96 19.98 -26.30
N ASN A 173 -30.19 18.91 -26.07
CA ASN A 173 -29.18 18.36 -26.99
C ASN A 173 -28.02 19.32 -27.29
N ASN A 174 -27.76 20.33 -26.45
CA ASN A 174 -26.55 21.12 -26.59
C ASN A 174 -25.34 20.31 -26.12
N PRO A 175 -24.22 20.34 -26.85
CA PRO A 175 -23.00 19.66 -26.43
C PRO A 175 -22.43 20.30 -25.17
N LEU A 176 -22.04 19.46 -24.21
CA LEU A 176 -21.40 19.89 -22.97
C LEU A 176 -19.88 19.71 -23.06
N GLN A 177 -19.13 20.64 -22.46
CA GLN A 177 -17.68 20.56 -22.41
C GLN A 177 -17.23 19.45 -21.44
N PRO A 178 -16.26 18.60 -21.82
CA PRO A 178 -15.74 17.58 -20.94
C PRO A 178 -15.01 18.23 -19.77
N ILE A 179 -15.10 17.57 -18.63
CA ILE A 179 -14.14 17.80 -17.54
C ILE A 179 -12.88 17.06 -17.97
N THR A 180 -11.79 17.77 -18.23
CA THR A 180 -10.52 17.17 -18.68
C THR A 180 -9.51 17.00 -17.55
N GLU A 181 -9.72 17.70 -16.43
CA GLU A 181 -8.88 17.66 -15.25
C GLU A 181 -9.73 17.89 -13.99
N SER A 182 -9.19 17.45 -12.84
CA SER A 182 -9.75 17.72 -11.53
C SER A 182 -8.67 18.34 -10.65
N GLN A 183 -8.95 19.52 -10.12
CA GLN A 183 -8.10 20.22 -9.15
C GLN A 183 -8.84 20.40 -7.84
N THR A 184 -8.12 20.26 -6.74
CA THR A 184 -8.63 20.59 -5.41
C THR A 184 -8.67 22.11 -5.23
N ASP A 185 -9.75 22.65 -4.68
CA ASP A 185 -9.77 24.05 -4.27
C ASP A 185 -8.92 24.24 -3.00
N THR A 186 -7.68 24.69 -3.20
CA THR A 186 -6.71 24.88 -2.12
C THR A 186 -6.60 26.33 -1.66
N ARG A 187 -7.53 27.23 -2.01
CA ARG A 187 -7.47 28.65 -1.63
C ARG A 187 -7.44 28.86 -0.12
N ASP A 188 -8.05 27.94 0.61
CA ASP A 188 -8.18 27.97 2.07
C ASP A 188 -7.06 27.18 2.77
N TRP A 189 -6.21 26.50 1.99
CA TRP A 189 -5.13 25.66 2.50
C TRP A 189 -3.91 26.50 2.83
N TYR A 190 -3.04 26.00 3.71
CA TYR A 190 -1.84 26.71 4.14
C TYR A 190 -0.56 25.94 3.77
N PRO A 191 0.55 26.64 3.47
CA PRO A 191 1.79 25.98 3.11
C PRO A 191 2.46 25.31 4.31
N LEU A 192 3.08 24.15 4.07
CA LEU A 192 4.02 23.55 5.00
C LEU A 192 5.23 24.48 5.21
N ASP A 193 5.70 24.55 6.44
CA ASP A 193 7.03 25.10 6.75
C ASP A 193 8.06 24.00 6.51
N SER A 194 8.77 24.07 5.39
CA SER A 194 9.81 23.11 5.02
C SER A 194 11.21 23.56 5.45
N SER A 195 11.33 24.47 6.43
CA SER A 195 12.62 24.81 7.00
C SER A 195 13.26 23.58 7.69
N PRO A 196 14.60 23.46 7.68
CA PRO A 196 15.26 22.34 8.35
C PRO A 196 15.00 22.32 9.86
N ASP A 197 14.79 21.13 10.40
CA ASP A 197 14.59 20.95 11.84
C ASP A 197 15.92 21.10 12.60
N ASP A 198 15.85 21.75 13.76
CA ASP A 198 16.92 21.82 14.75
C ASP A 198 16.71 20.74 15.84
N TYR A 199 17.22 19.53 15.60
CA TYR A 199 17.06 18.38 16.50
C TYR A 199 17.68 18.56 17.89
N THR A 200 18.36 19.68 18.17
CA THR A 200 18.85 20.02 19.51
C THR A 200 17.79 20.71 20.37
N LYS A 201 16.74 21.27 19.76
CA LYS A 201 15.67 21.98 20.46
C LYS A 201 14.54 21.03 20.88
N PRO A 202 14.02 21.15 22.11
CA PRO A 202 12.92 20.30 22.57
C PRO A 202 11.66 20.54 21.73
N ALA A 203 10.99 19.45 21.38
CA ALA A 203 9.69 19.45 20.73
C ALA A 203 8.70 18.62 21.54
N VAL A 204 7.43 19.04 21.58
CA VAL A 204 6.37 18.33 22.32
C VAL A 204 6.09 16.96 21.69
N VAL A 205 6.24 16.87 20.37
CA VAL A 205 6.04 15.64 19.59
C VAL A 205 7.25 14.69 19.62
N ASP A 206 8.32 15.02 20.38
CA ASP A 206 9.48 14.14 20.52
C ASP A 206 9.13 12.91 21.36
N LEU A 207 8.98 11.79 20.69
CA LEU A 207 8.67 10.48 21.26
C LEU A 207 9.91 9.66 21.58
N SER A 208 11.10 10.23 21.44
CA SER A 208 12.33 9.44 21.53
C SER A 208 12.65 8.87 22.92
N ARG A 209 11.94 9.32 23.96
CA ARG A 209 11.96 8.71 25.29
C ARG A 209 11.39 7.29 25.35
N TYR A 210 10.59 6.89 24.35
CA TYR A 210 10.05 5.52 24.25
C TYR A 210 11.03 4.56 23.55
N LEU A 211 12.19 5.04 23.10
CA LEU A 211 13.19 4.24 22.41
C LEU A 211 14.31 3.82 23.37
N HIS A 212 14.83 2.62 23.16
CA HIS A 212 15.93 2.08 23.95
C HIS A 212 17.25 2.63 23.42
N ARG A 213 17.82 3.63 24.10
CA ARG A 213 19.08 4.27 23.70
C ARG A 213 20.27 3.77 24.53
N PRO A 214 21.36 3.29 23.90
CA PRO A 214 21.44 2.91 22.48
C PRO A 214 20.60 1.66 22.18
N ALA A 215 20.27 1.44 20.90
CA ALA A 215 19.67 0.17 20.47
C ALA A 215 20.62 -0.98 20.80
N GLY A 216 20.05 -2.14 21.14
CA GLY A 216 20.80 -3.29 21.63
C GLY A 216 21.15 -3.24 23.13
N LYS A 217 20.75 -2.21 23.87
CA LYS A 217 20.95 -2.09 25.33
C LYS A 217 20.44 -3.32 26.12
N HIS A 218 19.37 -3.96 25.65
CA HIS A 218 18.73 -5.12 26.27
C HIS A 218 19.25 -6.47 25.72
N GLY A 219 20.30 -6.45 24.89
CA GLY A 219 20.82 -7.63 24.19
C GLY A 219 20.07 -7.95 22.91
N PHE A 220 20.30 -9.15 22.36
CA PHE A 220 19.67 -9.61 21.11
C PHE A 220 18.16 -9.80 21.29
N VAL A 221 17.40 -9.57 20.23
CA VAL A 221 16.00 -10.02 20.16
C VAL A 221 15.98 -11.55 20.04
N THR A 222 15.01 -12.18 20.68
CA THR A 222 14.71 -13.61 20.60
C THR A 222 13.20 -13.83 20.61
N VAL A 223 12.77 -15.08 20.43
CA VAL A 223 11.36 -15.47 20.49
C VAL A 223 11.13 -16.27 21.76
N LYS A 224 10.16 -15.82 22.57
CA LYS A 224 9.73 -16.51 23.79
C LYS A 224 8.21 -16.43 23.90
N ASP A 225 7.57 -17.57 24.17
CA ASP A 225 6.12 -17.68 24.37
C ASP A 225 5.30 -17.02 23.23
N GLY A 226 5.78 -17.17 21.98
CA GLY A 226 5.16 -16.59 20.79
C GLY A 226 5.31 -15.09 20.64
N LYS A 227 6.27 -14.47 21.34
CA LYS A 227 6.53 -13.03 21.32
C LYS A 227 7.99 -12.68 21.10
N PHE A 228 8.23 -11.51 20.51
CA PHE A 228 9.56 -10.92 20.53
C PHE A 228 9.87 -10.37 21.92
N VAL A 229 11.01 -10.80 22.46
CA VAL A 229 11.59 -10.29 23.70
C VAL A 229 13.07 -10.02 23.47
N PHE A 230 13.65 -9.11 24.24
CA PHE A 230 15.10 -8.99 24.32
C PHE A 230 15.69 -10.12 25.18
N GLN A 231 17.01 -10.31 25.06
CA GLN A 231 17.76 -11.36 25.76
C GLN A 231 17.61 -11.29 27.29
N ASP A 232 17.40 -10.10 27.84
CA ASP A 232 17.13 -9.91 29.28
C ASP A 232 15.66 -10.20 29.70
N GLY A 233 14.81 -10.59 28.75
CA GLY A 233 13.38 -10.88 28.95
C GLY A 233 12.45 -9.68 28.77
N THR A 234 12.96 -8.49 28.45
CA THR A 234 12.13 -7.31 28.21
C THR A 234 11.29 -7.48 26.95
N PRO A 235 9.94 -7.39 27.01
CA PRO A 235 9.09 -7.45 25.83
C PRO A 235 9.33 -6.29 24.86
N VAL A 236 9.17 -6.53 23.56
CA VAL A 236 9.35 -5.49 22.54
C VAL A 236 8.31 -5.57 21.43
N ARG A 237 7.93 -4.40 20.92
CA ARG A 237 7.17 -4.22 19.68
C ARG A 237 7.87 -3.21 18.78
N PHE A 238 7.78 -3.40 17.47
CA PHE A 238 8.50 -2.57 16.49
C PHE A 238 7.57 -1.68 15.67
N TRP A 239 7.74 -0.36 15.79
CA TRP A 239 7.09 0.64 14.96
C TRP A 239 8.14 1.29 14.07
N GLY A 240 8.04 1.07 12.76
CA GLY A 240 9.15 1.35 11.86
C GLY A 240 8.80 1.86 10.47
N VAL A 241 9.85 1.93 9.65
CA VAL A 241 9.80 2.30 8.23
C VAL A 241 10.81 1.46 7.43
N ASN A 242 10.65 1.45 6.12
CA ASN A 242 11.65 0.90 5.19
C ASN A 242 12.49 2.05 4.63
N ILE A 243 13.82 1.91 4.67
CA ILE A 243 14.74 2.77 3.90
C ILE A 243 15.25 1.94 2.74
N VAL A 244 15.00 2.41 1.53
CA VAL A 244 15.13 1.59 0.32
C VAL A 244 16.30 2.02 -0.55
N ALA A 245 16.93 1.05 -1.21
CA ALA A 245 17.81 1.26 -2.34
C ALA A 245 18.99 2.20 -2.00
N GLY A 246 19.31 3.13 -2.89
CA GLY A 246 20.40 4.09 -2.69
C GLY A 246 20.28 4.93 -1.41
N ASN A 247 19.06 5.09 -0.87
CA ASN A 247 18.86 5.83 0.39
C ASN A 247 19.48 5.10 1.59
N VAL A 248 19.72 3.78 1.52
CA VAL A 248 20.45 3.05 2.57
C VAL A 248 21.89 3.54 2.70
N PHE A 249 22.50 3.95 1.58
CA PHE A 249 23.90 4.39 1.47
C PHE A 249 24.04 5.91 1.48
N MET A 250 23.23 6.57 2.30
CA MET A 250 23.22 8.03 2.46
C MET A 250 24.54 8.57 3.03
N ASP A 251 24.82 9.85 2.80
CA ASP A 251 25.97 10.51 3.42
C ASP A 251 25.79 10.66 4.94
N LYS A 252 26.89 10.97 5.64
CA LYS A 252 26.92 11.06 7.11
C LYS A 252 25.97 12.10 7.68
N THR A 253 25.83 13.25 7.04
CA THR A 253 24.93 14.32 7.49
C THR A 253 23.48 13.87 7.36
N THR A 254 23.13 13.29 6.22
CA THR A 254 21.79 12.74 5.99
C THR A 254 21.48 11.61 6.97
N ALA A 255 22.44 10.71 7.24
CA ALA A 255 22.30 9.63 8.24
C ALA A 255 21.97 10.13 9.65
N GLU A 256 22.69 11.15 10.12
CA GLU A 256 22.45 11.77 11.43
C GLU A 256 21.05 12.38 11.50
N ARG A 257 20.67 13.16 10.48
CA ARG A 257 19.37 13.85 10.45
C ARG A 257 18.21 12.86 10.32
N THR A 258 18.34 11.84 9.47
CA THR A 258 17.34 10.78 9.31
C THR A 258 17.12 10.00 10.61
N ALA A 259 18.20 9.56 11.29
CA ALA A 259 18.07 8.85 12.57
C ALA A 259 17.44 9.74 13.66
N ALA A 260 17.84 11.00 13.75
CA ALA A 260 17.25 11.96 14.70
C ALA A 260 15.76 12.20 14.44
N ARG A 261 15.36 12.39 13.17
CA ARG A 261 13.97 12.57 12.77
C ARG A 261 13.11 11.36 13.09
N LEU A 262 13.55 10.18 12.69
CA LEU A 262 12.84 8.93 12.94
C LEU A 262 12.63 8.71 14.45
N ALA A 263 13.67 8.92 15.26
CA ALA A 263 13.56 8.78 16.70
C ALA A 263 12.60 9.79 17.32
N LYS A 264 12.62 11.05 16.86
CA LYS A 264 11.66 12.08 17.28
C LYS A 264 10.21 11.64 17.02
N PHE A 265 9.94 10.99 15.88
CA PHE A 265 8.61 10.46 15.54
C PHE A 265 8.30 9.07 16.11
N GLY A 266 9.11 8.56 17.04
CA GLY A 266 8.87 7.30 17.75
C GLY A 266 9.18 6.05 16.92
N CYS A 267 9.92 6.16 15.82
CA CYS A 267 10.36 5.02 15.03
C CYS A 267 11.47 4.27 15.79
N ASN A 268 11.24 3.02 16.19
CA ASN A 268 12.22 2.20 16.91
C ASN A 268 12.82 1.08 16.05
N MET A 269 12.45 0.98 14.77
CA MET A 269 13.04 0.05 13.81
C MET A 269 13.09 0.62 12.40
N VAL A 270 14.18 0.34 11.69
CA VAL A 270 14.32 0.57 10.25
C VAL A 270 14.63 -0.76 9.55
N ARG A 271 13.92 -1.04 8.46
CA ARG A 271 14.29 -2.10 7.51
C ARG A 271 15.17 -1.56 6.40
N LEU A 272 16.31 -2.20 6.21
CA LEU A 272 17.29 -1.86 5.20
C LEU A 272 16.98 -2.65 3.93
N HIS A 273 16.24 -2.01 3.03
CA HIS A 273 15.59 -2.69 1.93
C HIS A 273 16.24 -2.37 0.59
N HIS A 274 16.11 -3.28 -0.39
CA HIS A 274 16.65 -3.11 -1.76
C HIS A 274 18.15 -2.75 -1.83
N MET A 275 18.95 -3.15 -0.83
CA MET A 275 20.40 -2.87 -0.81
C MET A 275 21.12 -3.45 -2.03
N ASP A 276 20.60 -4.54 -2.59
CA ASP A 276 21.13 -5.28 -3.73
C ASP A 276 20.48 -4.89 -5.08
N ALA A 277 19.56 -3.93 -5.09
CA ALA A 277 18.76 -3.61 -6.27
C ALA A 277 19.59 -2.93 -7.37
N SER A 278 19.52 -3.44 -8.60
CA SER A 278 20.36 -2.96 -9.71
C SER A 278 19.94 -1.61 -10.30
N TRP A 279 18.69 -1.20 -10.09
CA TRP A 279 18.19 0.11 -10.51
C TRP A 279 18.70 1.26 -9.63
N ALA A 280 19.27 0.95 -8.47
CA ALA A 280 19.86 1.92 -7.57
C ALA A 280 21.35 2.06 -7.88
N GLN A 281 21.82 3.30 -8.02
CA GLN A 281 23.23 3.64 -8.20
C GLN A 281 23.58 4.75 -7.20
N PRO A 282 24.26 4.43 -6.08
CA PRO A 282 24.88 3.15 -5.77
C PRO A 282 23.90 2.09 -5.21
N ASN A 283 24.34 0.83 -5.25
CA ASN A 283 23.83 -0.27 -4.42
C ASN A 283 24.99 -0.91 -3.61
N ILE A 284 24.74 -1.99 -2.85
CA ILE A 284 25.76 -2.59 -1.96
C ILE A 284 27.00 -3.12 -2.68
N PHE A 285 26.90 -3.42 -3.97
CA PHE A 285 28.02 -3.85 -4.81
C PHE A 285 28.77 -2.67 -5.46
N GLY A 286 28.31 -1.42 -5.25
CA GLY A 286 28.90 -0.20 -5.78
C GLY A 286 28.09 0.41 -6.92
N ASN A 287 28.78 1.17 -7.79
CA ASN A 287 28.20 1.76 -8.99
C ASN A 287 28.52 0.88 -10.21
N HIS A 288 27.49 0.46 -10.94
CA HIS A 288 27.58 -0.37 -12.15
C HIS A 288 28.49 -1.59 -12.00
N PRO A 289 28.21 -2.49 -11.04
CA PRO A 289 29.04 -3.67 -10.78
C PRO A 289 29.02 -4.63 -11.98
N THR A 290 30.19 -5.11 -12.41
CA THR A 290 30.32 -6.18 -13.43
C THR A 290 30.20 -7.59 -12.84
N SER A 291 30.29 -7.73 -11.52
CA SER A 291 29.99 -8.95 -10.75
C SER A 291 29.34 -8.55 -9.43
N THR A 292 28.56 -9.44 -8.82
CA THR A 292 27.96 -9.21 -7.50
C THR A 292 28.58 -10.13 -6.44
N LEU A 293 29.82 -10.58 -6.68
CA LEU A 293 30.54 -11.48 -5.78
C LEU A 293 31.20 -10.76 -4.60
N ASN A 294 31.43 -9.46 -4.68
CA ASN A 294 32.13 -8.69 -3.65
C ASN A 294 31.33 -7.44 -3.26
N LEU A 295 31.26 -7.17 -1.97
CA LEU A 295 30.62 -5.96 -1.43
C LEU A 295 31.53 -4.75 -1.63
N SER A 296 30.95 -3.58 -1.90
CA SER A 296 31.72 -2.34 -2.04
C SER A 296 32.16 -1.83 -0.67
N PRO A 297 33.47 -1.65 -0.41
CA PRO A 297 33.94 -1.09 0.87
C PRO A 297 33.40 0.31 1.15
N GLU A 298 33.21 1.12 0.11
CA GLU A 298 32.64 2.47 0.25
C GLU A 298 31.18 2.41 0.73
N MET A 299 30.39 1.50 0.16
CA MET A 299 28.97 1.38 0.52
C MET A 299 28.81 0.73 1.89
N LEU A 300 29.71 -0.18 2.27
CA LEU A 300 29.78 -0.71 3.63
C LEU A 300 30.09 0.39 4.66
N ASP A 301 31.01 1.32 4.41
CA ASP A 301 31.27 2.44 5.35
C ASP A 301 30.03 3.31 5.58
N ARG A 302 29.27 3.60 4.51
CA ARG A 302 28.03 4.39 4.61
C ARG A 302 26.93 3.64 5.37
N LEU A 303 26.73 2.37 5.04
CA LEU A 303 25.81 1.49 5.74
C LEU A 303 26.19 1.39 7.23
N ASP A 304 27.47 1.18 7.52
CA ASP A 304 28.01 1.09 8.88
C ASP A 304 27.74 2.34 9.69
N TYR A 305 27.96 3.51 9.08
CA TYR A 305 27.68 4.79 9.72
C TYR A 305 26.20 5.00 10.00
N PHE A 306 25.34 4.64 9.05
CA PHE A 306 23.90 4.76 9.23
C PHE A 306 23.38 3.83 10.36
N ILE A 307 23.83 2.57 10.39
CA ILE A 307 23.54 1.64 11.49
C ILE A 307 24.02 2.21 12.84
N TYR A 308 25.20 2.82 12.88
CA TYR A 308 25.71 3.49 14.07
C TYR A 308 24.82 4.65 14.54
N GLN A 309 24.29 5.48 13.63
CA GLN A 309 23.35 6.54 13.99
C GLN A 309 22.02 5.97 14.49
N CYS A 310 21.47 4.94 13.84
CA CYS A 310 20.30 4.20 14.34
C CYS A 310 20.54 3.68 15.76
N LYS A 311 21.69 3.04 16.01
CA LYS A 311 22.10 2.57 17.34
C LYS A 311 22.07 3.68 18.38
N ARG A 312 22.72 4.82 18.11
CA ARG A 312 22.74 5.97 19.05
C ARG A 312 21.36 6.50 19.39
N HIS A 313 20.45 6.48 18.41
CA HIS A 313 19.11 7.00 18.56
C HIS A 313 18.07 6.00 19.07
N GLY A 314 18.46 4.74 19.28
CA GLY A 314 17.60 3.69 19.81
C GLY A 314 16.69 3.04 18.77
N ILE A 315 17.17 3.01 17.53
CA ILE A 315 16.49 2.43 16.37
C ILE A 315 17.18 1.11 16.02
N TYR A 316 16.43 0.03 16.05
CA TYR A 316 16.89 -1.31 15.68
C TYR A 316 16.85 -1.51 14.17
N ILE A 317 17.57 -2.52 13.68
CA ILE A 317 17.70 -2.82 12.25
C ILE A 317 17.05 -4.15 11.92
N TYR A 318 16.17 -4.12 10.92
CA TYR A 318 15.75 -5.30 10.17
C TYR A 318 16.65 -5.40 8.93
N MET A 319 17.35 -6.54 8.79
CA MET A 319 18.34 -6.74 7.73
C MET A 319 17.79 -7.65 6.64
N ASP A 320 17.74 -7.17 5.41
CA ASP A 320 17.36 -8.00 4.27
C ASP A 320 18.57 -8.70 3.66
N LEU A 321 18.36 -9.93 3.18
CA LEU A 321 19.34 -10.69 2.43
C LEU A 321 19.10 -10.55 0.92
N LEU A 322 18.34 -11.45 0.29
CA LEU A 322 18.07 -11.39 -1.15
C LEU A 322 16.78 -10.61 -1.45
N VAL A 323 16.88 -9.51 -2.21
CA VAL A 323 15.71 -8.68 -2.53
C VAL A 323 15.51 -8.52 -4.03
N HIS A 324 16.40 -7.79 -4.70
CA HIS A 324 16.32 -7.48 -6.12
C HIS A 324 17.68 -7.50 -6.84
N ARG A 325 18.63 -8.30 -6.33
CA ARG A 325 19.91 -8.56 -6.98
C ARG A 325 19.73 -8.96 -8.45
N LYS A 326 20.34 -8.18 -9.35
CA LYS A 326 20.55 -8.62 -10.74
C LYS A 326 21.89 -9.34 -10.81
N PHE A 327 21.82 -10.66 -10.97
CA PHE A 327 23.00 -11.48 -11.17
C PHE A 327 23.67 -11.15 -12.51
N GLN A 328 24.99 -11.19 -12.52
CA GLN A 328 25.87 -10.88 -13.64
C GLN A 328 26.56 -12.13 -14.16
N ARG A 329 27.19 -12.03 -15.33
CA ARG A 329 27.93 -13.13 -15.97
C ARG A 329 28.89 -13.85 -15.01
N ASP A 330 29.70 -13.07 -14.29
CA ASP A 330 30.78 -13.59 -13.45
C ASP A 330 30.28 -14.24 -12.15
N ASP A 331 28.98 -14.09 -11.83
CA ASP A 331 28.37 -14.82 -10.72
C ASP A 331 28.21 -16.32 -11.03
N GLY A 332 28.40 -16.73 -12.29
CA GLY A 332 28.26 -18.13 -12.73
C GLY A 332 26.81 -18.60 -12.77
N VAL A 333 25.87 -17.67 -12.95
CA VAL A 333 24.43 -17.96 -13.01
C VAL A 333 24.02 -18.21 -14.46
N ARG A 334 23.33 -19.32 -14.70
CA ARG A 334 22.76 -19.65 -16.02
C ARG A 334 21.67 -18.63 -16.39
N ASP A 335 21.62 -18.22 -17.65
CA ASP A 335 20.65 -17.24 -18.17
C ASP A 335 20.61 -15.92 -17.38
N TRP A 336 21.75 -15.49 -16.80
CA TRP A 336 21.83 -14.28 -15.98
C TRP A 336 21.26 -13.02 -16.66
N GLU A 337 21.36 -12.93 -18.00
CA GLU A 337 20.84 -11.82 -18.79
C GLU A 337 19.31 -11.70 -18.70
N THR A 338 18.61 -12.83 -18.79
CA THR A 338 17.14 -12.89 -18.86
C THR A 338 16.48 -13.26 -17.54
N LEU A 339 17.24 -13.80 -16.58
CA LEU A 339 16.75 -14.06 -15.23
C LEU A 339 16.36 -12.74 -14.54
N GLU A 340 15.16 -12.71 -13.97
CA GLU A 340 14.62 -11.52 -13.30
C GLU A 340 15.44 -11.07 -12.08
N ASN A 341 15.25 -9.81 -11.67
CA ASN A 341 15.85 -9.27 -10.46
C ASN A 341 15.41 -10.07 -9.22
N GLY A 342 16.35 -10.40 -8.34
CA GLY A 342 16.14 -11.23 -7.17
C GLY A 342 16.01 -12.73 -7.48
N ALA A 343 16.02 -13.13 -8.76
CA ALA A 343 15.87 -14.52 -9.20
C ALA A 343 14.68 -15.28 -8.58
N LYS A 344 13.62 -14.54 -8.20
CA LYS A 344 12.52 -14.91 -7.30
C LYS A 344 12.29 -16.43 -7.19
N ILE A 345 11.48 -17.01 -8.07
CA ILE A 345 11.10 -18.43 -7.99
C ILE A 345 12.33 -19.35 -8.04
N ALA A 346 13.32 -19.05 -8.88
CA ALA A 346 14.51 -19.88 -9.08
C ALA A 346 15.43 -19.96 -7.84
N ALA A 347 15.46 -18.90 -7.03
CA ALA A 347 16.28 -18.80 -5.82
C ALA A 347 15.90 -19.83 -4.73
N HIS A 348 14.72 -20.44 -4.83
CA HIS A 348 14.23 -21.46 -3.90
C HIS A 348 14.73 -22.88 -4.19
N TYR A 349 15.31 -23.16 -5.37
CA TYR A 349 15.72 -24.54 -5.70
C TYR A 349 17.05 -24.65 -6.44
N ASN A 350 17.44 -23.63 -7.22
CA ASN A 350 18.68 -23.69 -7.98
C ASN A 350 19.89 -23.63 -7.03
N ARG A 351 20.77 -24.62 -7.12
CA ARG A 351 21.90 -24.78 -6.18
C ARG A 351 22.86 -23.60 -6.22
N ARG A 352 23.18 -23.08 -7.42
CA ARG A 352 24.09 -21.95 -7.56
C ARG A 352 23.52 -20.67 -6.95
N LEU A 353 22.24 -20.41 -7.14
CA LEU A 353 21.57 -19.25 -6.54
C LEU A 353 21.54 -19.35 -5.00
N ILE A 354 21.33 -20.55 -4.44
CA ILE A 354 21.37 -20.79 -2.98
C ILE A 354 22.80 -20.59 -2.43
N GLU A 355 23.84 -21.04 -3.14
CA GLU A 355 25.24 -20.78 -2.79
C GLU A 355 25.55 -19.28 -2.75
N LEU A 356 25.09 -18.52 -3.75
CA LEU A 356 25.32 -17.08 -3.82
C LEU A 356 24.57 -16.30 -2.74
N GLN A 357 23.39 -16.75 -2.33
CA GLN A 357 22.67 -16.21 -1.17
C GLN A 357 23.49 -16.42 0.12
N LYS A 358 23.98 -17.65 0.36
CA LYS A 358 24.83 -17.97 1.51
C LYS A 358 26.13 -17.18 1.53
N LYS A 359 26.78 -17.03 0.38
CA LYS A 359 28.00 -16.21 0.25
C LYS A 359 27.73 -14.75 0.62
N TYR A 360 26.70 -14.15 0.01
CA TYR A 360 26.32 -12.76 0.28
C TYR A 360 26.01 -12.54 1.76
N ALA A 361 25.21 -13.43 2.37
CA ALA A 361 24.90 -13.36 3.80
C ALA A 361 26.14 -13.50 4.68
N HIS A 362 27.08 -14.38 4.35
CA HIS A 362 28.34 -14.51 5.08
C HIS A 362 29.16 -13.22 5.01
N ASP A 363 29.40 -12.71 3.81
CA ASP A 363 30.23 -11.51 3.62
C ASP A 363 29.63 -10.29 4.31
N LEU A 364 28.31 -10.12 4.25
CA LEU A 364 27.61 -9.01 4.89
C LEU A 364 27.58 -9.16 6.42
N LEU A 365 27.18 -10.32 6.94
CA LEU A 365 26.90 -10.47 8.37
C LEU A 365 28.18 -10.66 9.21
N THR A 366 29.26 -11.16 8.62
CA THR A 366 30.56 -11.30 9.29
C THR A 366 31.43 -10.04 9.18
N HIS A 367 31.01 -9.05 8.39
CA HIS A 367 31.66 -7.74 8.27
C HIS A 367 31.76 -7.04 9.62
N TYR A 368 32.90 -6.38 9.85
CA TYR A 368 33.17 -5.60 11.05
C TYR A 368 32.86 -4.11 10.81
N ASN A 369 31.90 -3.58 11.57
CA ASN A 369 31.54 -2.17 11.53
C ASN A 369 32.50 -1.36 12.42
N PRO A 370 33.29 -0.42 11.85
CA PRO A 370 34.28 0.34 12.62
C PRO A 370 33.66 1.36 13.58
N TYR A 371 32.40 1.78 13.36
CA TYR A 371 31.70 2.75 14.21
C TYR A 371 31.03 2.09 15.42
N THR A 372 30.40 0.92 15.24
CA THR A 372 29.81 0.15 16.36
C THR A 372 30.83 -0.73 17.08
N LYS A 373 31.99 -0.98 16.44
CA LYS A 373 33.09 -1.83 16.92
C LYS A 373 32.70 -3.30 17.12
N THR A 374 31.83 -3.78 16.26
CA THR A 374 31.22 -5.11 16.33
C THR A 374 31.07 -5.65 14.91
N ARG A 375 31.09 -6.98 14.76
CA ARG A 375 30.56 -7.61 13.55
C ARG A 375 29.03 -7.57 13.59
N TYR A 376 28.35 -7.60 12.44
CA TYR A 376 26.88 -7.60 12.46
C TYR A 376 26.29 -8.81 13.20
N VAL A 377 26.89 -10.01 13.11
CA VAL A 377 26.51 -11.18 13.93
C VAL A 377 26.69 -11.01 15.45
N ASP A 378 27.48 -10.02 15.86
CA ASP A 378 27.74 -9.69 17.27
C ASP A 378 27.06 -8.37 17.71
N GLU A 379 26.26 -7.75 16.84
CA GLU A 379 25.64 -6.45 17.08
C GLU A 379 24.14 -6.59 17.41
N PRO A 380 23.71 -6.41 18.66
CA PRO A 380 22.30 -6.51 19.06
C PRO A 380 21.42 -5.36 18.55
N THR A 381 21.98 -4.34 17.88
CA THR A 381 21.20 -3.36 17.10
C THR A 381 20.54 -4.03 15.89
N ILE A 382 21.17 -5.04 15.29
CA ILE A 382 20.49 -5.91 14.32
C ILE A 382 19.51 -6.77 15.12
N ALA A 383 18.22 -6.64 14.81
CA ALA A 383 17.14 -7.23 15.61
C ALA A 383 16.51 -8.45 14.96
N MET A 384 16.47 -8.53 13.64
CA MET A 384 15.86 -9.62 12.87
C MET A 384 16.23 -9.51 11.39
N MET A 385 15.93 -10.54 10.60
CA MET A 385 16.24 -10.61 9.17
C MET A 385 15.32 -11.56 8.42
N GLU A 386 15.29 -11.43 7.10
CA GLU A 386 14.66 -12.39 6.19
C GLU A 386 15.63 -12.99 5.19
N ILE A 387 15.30 -14.19 4.72
CA ILE A 387 16.06 -14.89 3.69
C ILE A 387 15.83 -14.27 2.31
N ILE A 388 14.56 -14.05 1.92
CA ILE A 388 14.20 -13.60 0.58
C ILE A 388 12.93 -12.74 0.58
N ASN A 389 13.02 -11.55 -0.01
CA ASN A 389 11.87 -10.65 -0.11
C ASN A 389 10.87 -11.08 -1.18
N GLU A 390 9.59 -11.09 -0.81
CA GLU A 390 8.44 -11.28 -1.70
C GLU A 390 8.67 -12.39 -2.74
N SER A 391 8.96 -13.59 -2.25
CA SER A 391 9.16 -14.74 -3.11
C SER A 391 8.63 -16.03 -2.51
N THR A 392 7.87 -16.79 -3.30
CA THR A 392 7.32 -18.08 -2.91
C THR A 392 7.11 -18.97 -4.12
N LEU A 393 7.37 -20.27 -3.99
CA LEU A 393 7.09 -21.26 -5.03
C LEU A 393 5.60 -21.39 -5.35
N PHE A 394 4.73 -20.87 -4.50
CA PHE A 394 3.28 -20.91 -4.65
C PHE A 394 2.72 -19.77 -5.52
N TRP A 395 3.53 -18.78 -5.91
CA TRP A 395 3.09 -17.66 -6.71
C TRP A 395 3.11 -18.01 -8.21
N LEU A 396 1.93 -18.28 -8.78
CA LEU A 396 1.80 -18.68 -10.18
C LEU A 396 2.34 -17.60 -11.16
N GLY A 397 2.17 -16.31 -10.82
CA GLY A 397 2.62 -15.20 -11.65
C GLY A 397 4.14 -15.17 -11.86
N GLY A 398 4.92 -15.59 -10.86
CA GLY A 398 6.39 -15.56 -10.92
C GLY A 398 6.99 -16.53 -11.92
N TYR A 399 6.30 -17.64 -12.22
CA TYR A 399 6.77 -18.60 -13.22
C TYR A 399 6.80 -18.01 -14.64
N GLY A 400 6.02 -16.97 -14.92
CA GLY A 400 6.02 -16.29 -16.21
C GLY A 400 7.30 -15.50 -16.50
N ALA A 401 8.06 -15.14 -15.47
CA ALA A 401 9.33 -14.42 -15.58
C ALA A 401 10.56 -15.35 -15.67
N LEU A 402 10.38 -16.67 -15.49
CA LEU A 402 11.48 -17.62 -15.49
C LEU A 402 11.96 -17.97 -16.92
N PRO A 403 13.28 -18.00 -17.16
CA PRO A 403 13.82 -18.59 -18.38
C PRO A 403 13.44 -20.08 -18.49
N PRO A 404 13.24 -20.63 -19.72
CA PRO A 404 12.80 -22.01 -19.92
C PRO A 404 13.67 -23.07 -19.24
N SER A 405 14.97 -22.82 -19.09
CA SER A 405 15.91 -23.73 -18.43
C SER A 405 15.56 -24.00 -16.96
N TYR A 406 15.05 -22.99 -16.25
CA TYR A 406 14.63 -23.07 -14.85
C TYR A 406 13.28 -23.79 -14.73
N ILE A 407 12.37 -23.58 -15.70
CA ILE A 407 11.14 -24.37 -15.79
C ILE A 407 11.46 -25.85 -16.03
N HIS A 408 12.43 -26.19 -16.88
CA HIS A 408 12.86 -27.57 -17.04
C HIS A 408 13.44 -28.14 -15.74
N GLU A 409 14.33 -27.40 -15.07
CA GLU A 409 14.95 -27.82 -13.81
C GLU A 409 13.93 -28.15 -12.71
N ILE A 410 12.92 -27.30 -12.47
CA ILE A 410 11.90 -27.58 -11.45
C ILE A 410 11.01 -28.77 -11.83
N ASN A 411 10.78 -29.03 -13.12
CA ASN A 411 10.04 -30.20 -13.59
C ASN A 411 10.84 -31.49 -13.43
N ASP A 412 12.15 -31.44 -13.62
CA ASP A 412 13.06 -32.57 -13.38
C ASP A 412 13.11 -32.88 -11.88
N LEU A 413 13.26 -31.86 -11.03
CA LEU A 413 13.19 -31.98 -9.57
C LEU A 413 11.85 -32.59 -9.12
N PHE A 414 10.73 -32.18 -9.72
CA PHE A 414 9.42 -32.76 -9.42
C PHE A 414 9.33 -34.24 -9.81
N THR A 415 9.90 -34.61 -10.96
CA THR A 415 9.95 -36.00 -11.43
C THR A 415 10.80 -36.87 -10.50
N GLU A 416 11.97 -36.39 -10.12
CA GLU A 416 12.86 -37.05 -9.16
C GLU A 416 12.18 -37.20 -7.80
N TRP A 417 11.50 -36.15 -7.32
CA TRP A 417 10.77 -36.16 -6.07
C TRP A 417 9.64 -37.21 -6.08
N CYS A 418 8.85 -37.29 -7.17
CA CYS A 418 7.81 -38.31 -7.31
C CYS A 418 8.38 -39.73 -7.23
N SER A 419 9.50 -39.98 -7.94
CA SER A 419 10.22 -41.25 -7.91
C SER A 419 10.68 -41.61 -6.49
N LYS A 420 11.32 -40.67 -5.78
CA LYS A 420 11.79 -40.86 -4.40
C LYS A 420 10.66 -41.12 -3.40
N LYS A 421 9.50 -40.49 -3.59
CA LYS A 421 8.32 -40.65 -2.73
C LYS A 421 7.47 -41.87 -3.07
N GLY A 422 7.75 -42.54 -4.19
CA GLY A 422 6.95 -43.68 -4.66
C GLY A 422 5.54 -43.28 -5.08
N VAL A 423 5.35 -42.05 -5.59
CA VAL A 423 4.06 -41.55 -6.06
C VAL A 423 4.07 -41.37 -7.58
N SER A 424 2.93 -41.58 -8.22
CA SER A 424 2.81 -41.38 -9.67
C SER A 424 2.91 -39.90 -10.03
N ARG A 425 3.79 -39.56 -10.97
CA ARG A 425 3.93 -38.19 -11.47
C ARG A 425 2.71 -37.82 -12.33
N PRO A 426 1.91 -36.80 -11.96
CA PRO A 426 0.81 -36.33 -12.79
C PRO A 426 1.35 -35.73 -14.10
N GLN A 427 0.53 -35.76 -15.17
CA GLN A 427 0.89 -35.18 -16.46
C GLN A 427 0.78 -33.64 -16.41
N GLY A 428 1.77 -32.95 -16.99
CA GLY A 428 1.82 -31.48 -17.02
C GLY A 428 3.12 -30.92 -16.41
N SER A 429 3.33 -29.63 -16.63
CA SER A 429 4.43 -28.89 -15.99
C SER A 429 4.06 -28.48 -14.55
N VAL A 430 5.05 -28.19 -13.71
CA VAL A 430 4.83 -27.67 -12.34
C VAL A 430 3.89 -26.44 -12.32
N PRO A 431 4.09 -25.39 -13.16
CA PRO A 431 3.15 -24.27 -13.23
C PRO A 431 1.73 -24.67 -13.62
N ASP A 432 1.57 -25.60 -14.59
CA ASP A 432 0.24 -26.06 -15.01
C ASP A 432 -0.48 -26.79 -13.89
N LEU A 433 0.24 -27.67 -13.19
CA LEU A 433 -0.28 -28.44 -12.07
C LEU A 433 -0.63 -27.53 -10.88
N LEU A 434 0.16 -26.48 -10.63
CA LEU A 434 -0.13 -25.49 -9.59
C LEU A 434 -1.41 -24.72 -9.93
N ARG A 435 -1.56 -24.28 -11.19
CA ARG A 435 -2.80 -23.64 -11.68
C ARG A 435 -4.02 -24.55 -11.53
N GLN A 436 -3.84 -25.85 -11.75
CA GLN A 436 -4.87 -26.88 -11.56
C GLN A 436 -5.11 -27.26 -10.10
N LYS A 437 -4.38 -26.65 -9.15
CA LYS A 437 -4.42 -26.97 -7.73
C LYS A 437 -4.18 -28.46 -7.43
N ASN A 438 -3.28 -29.09 -8.19
CA ASN A 438 -2.94 -30.49 -8.00
C ASN A 438 -2.20 -30.69 -6.66
N SER A 439 -2.72 -31.56 -5.80
CA SER A 439 -2.20 -31.74 -4.43
C SER A 439 -0.76 -32.30 -4.40
N THR A 440 -0.40 -33.16 -5.36
CA THR A 440 0.96 -33.74 -5.46
C THR A 440 2.01 -32.65 -5.72
N VAL A 441 1.74 -31.73 -6.66
CA VAL A 441 2.66 -30.59 -6.88
C VAL A 441 2.66 -29.65 -5.68
N GLY A 442 1.51 -29.44 -5.03
CA GLY A 442 1.42 -28.64 -3.80
C GLY A 442 2.34 -29.16 -2.69
N ARG A 443 2.37 -30.47 -2.46
CA ARG A 443 3.28 -31.11 -1.50
C ARG A 443 4.75 -30.98 -1.92
N PHE A 444 5.06 -31.18 -3.20
CA PHE A 444 6.42 -30.98 -3.73
C PHE A 444 6.93 -29.55 -3.46
N LEU A 445 6.16 -28.52 -3.81
CA LEU A 445 6.56 -27.12 -3.62
C LEU A 445 6.73 -26.78 -2.14
N TYR A 446 5.83 -27.26 -1.27
CA TYR A 446 5.96 -27.12 0.18
C TYR A 446 7.27 -27.70 0.71
N GLU A 447 7.60 -28.93 0.32
CA GLU A 447 8.81 -29.61 0.78
C GLU A 447 10.09 -28.95 0.26
N VAL A 448 10.13 -28.54 -1.01
CA VAL A 448 11.29 -27.85 -1.60
C VAL A 448 11.53 -26.49 -0.95
N GLN A 449 10.49 -25.65 -0.83
CA GLN A 449 10.61 -24.33 -0.19
C GLN A 449 11.04 -24.47 1.27
N THR A 450 10.40 -25.36 2.02
CA THR A 450 10.76 -25.64 3.43
C THR A 450 12.19 -26.13 3.57
N ALA A 451 12.65 -27.04 2.70
CA ALA A 451 14.01 -27.56 2.74
C ALA A 451 15.04 -26.45 2.49
N THR A 452 14.82 -25.59 1.49
CA THR A 452 15.72 -24.47 1.18
C THR A 452 15.75 -23.44 2.29
N TYR A 453 14.60 -23.08 2.87
CA TYR A 453 14.55 -22.19 4.03
C TYR A 453 15.35 -22.75 5.21
N ARG A 454 15.18 -24.03 5.57
CA ARG A 454 15.96 -24.67 6.63
C ARG A 454 17.45 -24.75 6.31
N GLU A 455 17.79 -24.99 5.05
CA GLU A 455 19.19 -25.05 4.60
C GLU A 455 19.90 -23.69 4.80
N ILE A 456 19.27 -22.58 4.39
CA ILE A 456 19.82 -21.23 4.57
C ILE A 456 19.79 -20.83 6.05
N TYR A 457 18.69 -21.09 6.76
CA TYR A 457 18.57 -20.84 8.21
C TYR A 457 19.71 -21.50 9.00
N ASN A 458 19.95 -22.80 8.78
CA ASN A 458 21.01 -23.53 9.48
C ASN A 458 22.40 -22.97 9.15
N TYR A 459 22.61 -22.54 7.91
CA TYR A 459 23.85 -21.87 7.52
C TYR A 459 24.03 -20.53 8.24
N LEU A 460 22.99 -19.69 8.31
CA LEU A 460 23.00 -18.42 9.06
C LEU A 460 23.33 -18.65 10.53
N ARG A 461 22.75 -19.68 11.15
CA ARG A 461 23.12 -20.11 12.52
C ARG A 461 24.58 -20.52 12.61
N SER A 462 25.11 -21.29 11.64
CA SER A 462 26.51 -21.74 11.67
C SER A 462 27.56 -20.62 11.56
N ILE A 463 27.21 -19.48 10.95
CA ILE A 463 28.09 -18.31 10.85
C ILE A 463 27.91 -17.33 12.03
N GLY A 464 27.04 -17.65 12.99
CA GLY A 464 26.90 -16.92 14.25
C GLY A 464 25.69 -15.99 14.35
N VAL A 465 24.71 -16.04 13.43
CA VAL A 465 23.48 -15.24 13.54
C VAL A 465 22.65 -15.67 14.75
N LYS A 466 22.34 -14.70 15.63
CA LYS A 466 21.61 -14.92 16.90
C LYS A 466 20.15 -14.44 16.89
N VAL A 467 19.82 -13.52 15.98
CA VAL A 467 18.49 -12.90 15.90
C VAL A 467 17.45 -13.84 15.26
N PRO A 468 16.15 -13.55 15.37
CA PRO A 468 15.10 -14.25 14.65
C PRO A 468 15.23 -14.08 13.13
N ILE A 469 14.88 -15.12 12.38
CA ILE A 469 14.97 -15.21 10.92
C ILE A 469 13.62 -15.63 10.34
N ALA A 470 13.11 -14.88 9.36
CA ALA A 470 11.97 -15.27 8.52
C ALA A 470 12.39 -15.76 7.12
N GLY A 471 11.45 -16.42 6.44
CA GLY A 471 11.66 -16.96 5.10
C GLY A 471 11.40 -15.89 4.05
N SER A 472 10.12 -15.68 3.76
CA SER A 472 9.62 -14.58 2.93
C SER A 472 8.35 -13.96 3.51
N ASN A 473 8.14 -12.71 3.15
CA ASN A 473 7.07 -11.83 3.58
C ASN A 473 5.91 -11.70 2.56
N HIS A 474 5.91 -12.57 1.54
CA HIS A 474 5.00 -12.50 0.40
C HIS A 474 3.51 -12.45 0.80
N TRP A 475 2.71 -11.74 0.01
CA TRP A 475 1.26 -11.58 0.23
C TRP A 475 0.42 -12.83 -0.10
N GLU A 476 1.02 -13.90 -0.63
CA GLU A 476 0.28 -15.12 -0.99
C GLU A 476 -0.19 -15.81 0.27
N ASN A 477 -1.45 -16.24 0.28
CA ASN A 477 -2.06 -16.84 1.46
C ASN A 477 -2.24 -18.35 1.33
N TRP A 478 -1.58 -19.03 0.38
CA TRP A 478 -1.63 -20.50 0.32
C TRP A 478 -1.16 -21.14 1.63
N THR A 479 -1.91 -22.12 2.13
CA THR A 479 -1.58 -22.83 3.38
C THR A 479 -0.16 -23.39 3.33
N GLY A 480 0.29 -23.91 2.18
CA GLY A 480 1.66 -24.42 2.00
C GLY A 480 2.75 -23.34 2.10
N ASP A 481 2.49 -22.12 1.62
CA ASP A 481 3.44 -21.01 1.81
C ASP A 481 3.55 -20.64 3.29
N VAL A 482 2.41 -20.45 3.95
CA VAL A 482 2.41 -19.99 5.35
C VAL A 482 3.00 -21.06 6.26
N LEU A 483 2.72 -22.33 6.00
CA LEU A 483 3.34 -23.46 6.69
C LEU A 483 4.86 -23.54 6.50
N SER A 484 5.37 -23.19 5.31
CA SER A 484 6.81 -23.18 5.05
C SER A 484 7.50 -22.07 5.85
N ASN A 485 6.90 -20.89 5.90
CA ASN A 485 7.40 -19.77 6.70
C ASN A 485 7.33 -20.06 8.22
N ALA A 486 6.30 -20.76 8.67
CA ALA A 486 6.14 -21.19 10.06
C ALA A 486 7.18 -22.22 10.55
N GLN A 487 8.05 -22.71 9.67
CA GLN A 487 9.18 -23.55 10.06
C GLN A 487 10.38 -22.74 10.60
N LEU A 488 10.28 -21.41 10.59
CA LEU A 488 11.31 -20.48 11.04
C LEU A 488 10.82 -19.72 12.29
N ASP A 489 11.41 -18.55 12.60
CA ASP A 489 11.22 -17.95 13.93
C ASP A 489 9.96 -17.07 14.05
N TYR A 490 9.43 -16.53 12.95
CA TYR A 490 8.26 -15.64 12.96
C TYR A 490 7.54 -15.59 11.59
N ILE A 491 6.32 -15.06 11.58
CA ILE A 491 5.55 -14.81 10.36
C ILE A 491 5.62 -13.33 9.97
N ASP A 492 5.92 -13.07 8.71
CA ASP A 492 5.97 -11.74 8.10
C ASP A 492 5.03 -11.67 6.89
N ARG A 493 4.35 -10.54 6.68
CA ARG A 493 3.39 -10.36 5.59
C ARG A 493 3.36 -8.92 5.08
N HIS A 494 3.10 -8.75 3.79
CA HIS A 494 2.94 -7.46 3.14
C HIS A 494 1.52 -7.20 2.65
N ALA A 495 1.08 -5.94 2.71
CA ALA A 495 -0.12 -5.50 2.01
C ALA A 495 -0.14 -3.99 1.77
N TYR A 496 -0.64 -3.61 0.59
CA TYR A 496 -0.80 -2.21 0.19
C TYR A 496 -2.27 -1.89 -0.05
N TRP A 497 -2.70 -0.73 0.41
CA TRP A 497 -4.00 -0.18 0.07
C TRP A 497 -3.87 0.73 -1.15
N ASP A 498 -4.70 0.46 -2.15
CA ASP A 498 -4.80 1.26 -3.38
C ASP A 498 -3.46 1.46 -4.11
N HIS A 499 -2.70 0.37 -4.22
CA HIS A 499 -1.41 0.34 -4.91
C HIS A 499 -1.54 0.80 -6.38
N PRO A 500 -0.59 1.60 -6.92
CA PRO A 500 -0.58 1.97 -8.34
C PRO A 500 -0.58 0.76 -9.28
N GLN A 501 -1.27 0.87 -10.42
CA GLN A 501 -1.50 -0.20 -11.38
C GLN A 501 -0.69 0.05 -12.66
N GLY A 502 -0.04 -0.99 -13.17
CA GLY A 502 0.77 -0.92 -14.40
C GLY A 502 2.12 -0.22 -14.24
N GLY A 503 2.63 -0.09 -13.01
CA GLY A 503 3.90 0.55 -12.69
C GLY A 503 3.94 1.14 -11.29
N TYR A 504 4.95 1.96 -11.03
CA TYR A 504 5.24 2.56 -9.71
C TYR A 504 5.28 4.10 -9.75
N SER A 505 4.93 4.69 -10.89
CA SER A 505 4.95 6.14 -11.13
C SER A 505 3.69 6.82 -10.57
N PRO A 506 3.77 8.09 -10.15
CA PRO A 506 2.59 8.85 -9.77
C PRO A 506 1.56 9.07 -10.90
N THR A 507 1.98 8.86 -12.14
CA THR A 507 1.10 8.91 -13.31
C THR A 507 0.38 7.60 -13.59
N ASN A 508 0.73 6.51 -12.89
CA ASN A 508 0.02 5.24 -12.99
C ASN A 508 -1.40 5.34 -12.42
N ARG A 509 -2.27 4.42 -12.87
CA ARG A 509 -3.66 4.35 -12.40
C ARG A 509 -3.72 3.90 -10.94
N PHE A 510 -4.63 4.47 -10.17
CA PHE A 510 -5.03 4.03 -8.84
C PHE A 510 -6.56 4.19 -8.70
N ASN A 511 -7.18 3.68 -7.64
CA ASN A 511 -8.64 3.72 -7.48
C ASN A 511 -9.14 4.92 -6.67
N ASN A 512 -8.23 5.66 -6.03
CA ASN A 512 -8.51 6.77 -5.11
C ASN A 512 -9.53 6.42 -4.02
N SER A 513 -9.47 5.18 -3.56
CA SER A 513 -10.47 4.59 -2.67
C SER A 513 -10.05 4.77 -1.21
N PRO A 514 -10.89 5.34 -0.34
CA PRO A 514 -10.58 5.43 1.09
C PRO A 514 -10.72 4.06 1.77
N MET A 515 -9.68 3.59 2.46
CA MET A 515 -9.71 2.35 3.23
C MET A 515 -10.76 2.39 4.32
N VAL A 516 -10.98 3.56 4.92
CA VAL A 516 -11.98 3.78 5.96
C VAL A 516 -13.41 3.45 5.50
N LYS A 517 -13.73 3.42 4.20
CA LYS A 517 -15.04 2.96 3.70
C LYS A 517 -15.09 1.46 3.37
N GLN A 518 -13.99 0.74 3.53
CA GLN A 518 -13.87 -0.70 3.21
C GLN A 518 -13.29 -1.52 4.38
N PRO A 519 -13.87 -1.43 5.60
CA PRO A 519 -13.33 -2.09 6.79
C PRO A 519 -13.04 -3.58 6.61
N ALA A 520 -14.04 -4.36 6.18
CA ALA A 520 -13.93 -5.83 6.09
C ALA A 520 -12.92 -6.30 5.02
N GLY A 521 -12.64 -5.47 4.01
CA GLY A 521 -11.67 -5.76 2.94
C GLY A 521 -10.35 -5.02 3.08
N SER A 522 -10.10 -4.36 4.23
CA SER A 522 -8.90 -3.56 4.46
C SER A 522 -7.61 -4.38 4.47
N THR A 523 -6.45 -3.72 4.36
CA THR A 523 -5.14 -4.38 4.50
C THR A 523 -5.00 -5.09 5.84
N ILE A 524 -5.61 -4.56 6.90
CA ILE A 524 -5.61 -5.16 8.24
C ILE A 524 -6.23 -6.55 8.22
N THR A 525 -7.41 -6.70 7.61
CA THR A 525 -8.09 -8.00 7.53
C THR A 525 -7.40 -8.93 6.53
N TRP A 526 -6.75 -8.37 5.50
CA TRP A 526 -5.96 -9.15 4.55
C TRP A 526 -4.77 -9.86 5.20
N MET A 527 -4.02 -9.15 6.05
CA MET A 527 -2.81 -9.68 6.70
C MET A 527 -3.12 -10.48 7.97
N GLY A 528 -4.10 -10.04 8.78
CA GLY A 528 -4.39 -10.65 10.08
C GLY A 528 -4.80 -12.12 9.99
N ARG A 529 -5.32 -12.58 8.84
CA ARG A 529 -5.69 -13.98 8.67
C ARG A 529 -4.51 -14.93 8.70
N GLN A 530 -3.28 -14.51 8.37
CA GLN A 530 -2.12 -15.43 8.31
C GLN A 530 -1.34 -15.54 9.63
N GLN A 531 -1.80 -14.87 10.69
CA GLN A 531 -1.18 -14.95 12.02
C GLN A 531 -1.26 -16.38 12.57
N MET A 532 -0.11 -16.96 12.93
CA MET A 532 -0.03 -18.29 13.55
C MET A 532 -0.02 -18.16 15.08
N GLU A 533 -0.85 -18.96 15.75
CA GLU A 533 -0.87 -19.02 17.21
C GLU A 533 0.48 -19.52 17.74
N GLY A 534 1.00 -18.86 18.77
CA GLY A 534 2.30 -19.20 19.36
C GLY A 534 3.53 -18.71 18.58
N MET A 535 3.35 -17.88 17.54
CA MET A 535 4.45 -17.25 16.81
C MET A 535 4.31 -15.73 16.79
N PRO A 536 5.42 -14.97 16.81
CA PRO A 536 5.38 -13.55 16.53
C PRO A 536 4.84 -13.27 15.12
N PHE A 537 4.07 -12.20 14.99
CA PHE A 537 3.56 -11.72 13.70
C PHE A 537 3.97 -10.28 13.47
N ILE A 538 4.61 -10.02 12.34
CA ILE A 538 5.06 -8.68 11.94
C ILE A 538 4.58 -8.39 10.51
N VAL A 539 4.44 -7.11 10.21
CA VAL A 539 4.19 -6.61 8.85
C VAL A 539 5.33 -5.67 8.50
N THR A 540 6.27 -6.14 7.68
CA THR A 540 7.46 -5.35 7.33
C THR A 540 7.26 -4.42 6.14
N GLU A 541 6.17 -4.57 5.38
CA GLU A 541 5.70 -3.57 4.44
C GLU A 541 4.19 -3.41 4.45
N TRP A 542 3.76 -2.20 4.75
CA TRP A 542 2.41 -1.74 4.48
C TRP A 542 2.42 -0.29 4.04
N ASN A 543 1.45 0.11 3.21
CA ASN A 543 1.18 1.52 2.96
C ASN A 543 -0.22 1.77 2.39
N ASN A 544 -0.71 2.99 2.57
CA ASN A 544 -1.72 3.57 1.68
C ASN A 544 -0.97 4.51 0.74
N CYS A 545 -0.91 4.15 -0.54
CA CYS A 545 -0.01 4.80 -1.47
C CYS A 545 -0.54 6.17 -1.88
N TRP A 546 0.33 7.17 -1.88
CA TRP A 546 0.07 8.39 -2.65
C TRP A 546 -0.05 7.97 -4.12
N MET A 547 -1.05 8.42 -4.87
CA MET A 547 -1.68 9.74 -4.87
C MET A 547 -3.10 9.73 -4.33
N ASN A 548 -3.47 8.62 -3.68
CA ASN A 548 -4.74 8.54 -2.97
C ASN A 548 -4.85 9.70 -1.97
N GLU A 549 -6.00 10.38 -1.97
CA GLU A 549 -6.22 11.57 -1.14
C GLU A 549 -6.34 11.25 0.35
N TRP A 550 -6.61 9.98 0.68
CA TRP A 550 -7.08 9.54 1.98
C TRP A 550 -5.97 8.89 2.83
N ILE A 551 -4.70 9.00 2.40
CA ILE A 551 -3.56 8.25 2.98
C ILE A 551 -3.25 8.57 4.45
N SER A 552 -3.73 9.71 4.99
CA SER A 552 -3.55 10.03 6.43
C SER A 552 -4.38 9.16 7.37
N GLU A 553 -5.33 8.36 6.87
CA GLU A 553 -6.09 7.41 7.70
C GLU A 553 -5.25 6.23 8.21
N ALA A 554 -4.23 5.85 7.44
CA ALA A 554 -3.55 4.56 7.59
C ALA A 554 -2.82 4.39 8.94
N PRO A 555 -1.99 5.36 9.42
CA PRO A 555 -1.15 5.13 10.59
C PRO A 555 -1.93 4.77 11.84
N LEU A 556 -3.02 5.50 12.13
CA LEU A 556 -3.80 5.27 13.34
C LEU A 556 -4.58 3.95 13.26
N LEU A 557 -5.14 3.61 12.09
CA LEU A 557 -5.84 2.33 11.88
C LEU A 557 -4.90 1.15 12.07
N MET A 558 -3.75 1.18 11.41
CA MET A 558 -2.73 0.13 11.48
C MET A 558 -2.22 -0.05 12.91
N ALA A 559 -1.86 1.04 13.60
CA ALA A 559 -1.42 0.97 14.99
C ALA A 559 -2.51 0.41 15.92
N SER A 560 -3.75 0.86 15.78
CA SER A 560 -4.86 0.45 16.65
C SER A 560 -5.21 -1.03 16.49
N TYR A 561 -5.39 -1.48 15.26
CA TYR A 561 -5.76 -2.87 14.98
C TYR A 561 -4.57 -3.81 15.09
N GLY A 562 -3.35 -3.39 14.71
CA GLY A 562 -2.15 -4.20 14.97
C GLY A 562 -1.93 -4.45 16.45
N SER A 563 -2.16 -3.43 17.30
CA SER A 563 -2.11 -3.60 18.77
C SER A 563 -3.17 -4.58 19.28
N MET A 564 -4.43 -4.45 18.79
CA MET A 564 -5.55 -5.32 19.16
C MET A 564 -5.39 -6.76 18.65
N GLN A 565 -4.80 -6.97 17.47
CA GLN A 565 -4.49 -8.29 16.93
C GLN A 565 -3.25 -8.92 17.56
N ASP A 566 -2.54 -8.16 18.40
CA ASP A 566 -1.32 -8.56 19.08
C ASP A 566 -0.11 -8.74 18.14
N TRP A 567 -0.02 -7.90 17.11
CA TRP A 567 1.11 -7.87 16.20
C TRP A 567 2.35 -7.29 16.88
N ASP A 568 3.49 -7.89 16.58
CA ASP A 568 4.78 -7.58 17.19
C ASP A 568 5.56 -6.50 16.41
N GLY A 569 5.14 -6.17 15.18
CA GLY A 569 5.66 -4.99 14.50
C GLY A 569 4.90 -4.54 13.25
N LEU A 570 5.13 -3.29 12.88
CA LEU A 570 4.53 -2.58 11.76
C LEU A 570 5.57 -1.64 11.14
N LEU A 571 6.02 -1.92 9.92
CA LEU A 571 6.97 -1.08 9.18
C LEU A 571 6.30 -0.54 7.92
N GLN A 572 6.15 0.79 7.86
CA GLN A 572 5.51 1.43 6.71
C GLN A 572 6.50 1.56 5.55
N PHE A 573 6.09 1.21 4.34
CA PHE A 573 6.91 1.28 3.14
C PHE A 573 6.55 2.52 2.31
N ASP A 574 7.46 3.43 1.95
CA ASP A 574 8.86 3.55 2.32
C ASP A 574 9.16 4.96 2.83
N TYR A 575 10.41 5.22 3.23
CA TYR A 575 10.82 6.47 3.85
C TYR A 575 12.16 6.96 3.31
N SER A 576 12.23 8.27 3.02
CA SER A 576 13.50 8.97 2.85
C SER A 576 13.49 10.36 3.51
N GLY A 577 14.70 10.89 3.72
CA GLY A 577 14.93 12.27 4.15
C GLY A 577 15.16 12.46 5.66
N GLY A 578 15.82 13.57 5.98
CA GLY A 578 16.10 14.02 7.34
C GLY A 578 15.28 15.24 7.77
N ASP A 579 14.45 15.79 6.88
CA ASP A 579 13.68 17.03 7.08
C ASP A 579 12.39 17.04 6.26
N TRP A 580 11.56 18.06 6.47
CA TRP A 580 10.43 18.33 5.60
C TRP A 580 10.89 18.63 4.17
N ALA A 581 10.42 17.81 3.24
CA ALA A 581 10.61 18.06 1.82
C ALA A 581 9.74 19.26 1.37
N PRO A 582 10.19 20.05 0.38
CA PRO A 582 9.43 21.18 -0.15
C PRO A 582 8.25 20.75 -1.03
N ARG A 583 8.25 19.50 -1.53
CA ARG A 583 7.14 18.88 -2.27
C ARG A 583 7.03 17.38 -1.96
N MET A 584 5.83 16.84 -2.19
CA MET A 584 5.55 15.41 -2.16
C MET A 584 5.95 14.78 -3.49
N GLU A 585 6.62 13.64 -3.43
CA GLU A 585 7.05 12.84 -4.59
C GLU A 585 7.02 11.36 -4.25
N GLY A 586 6.96 10.52 -5.28
CA GLY A 586 6.98 9.06 -5.14
C GLY A 586 5.68 8.54 -4.51
N SER A 587 5.13 7.47 -5.11
CA SER A 587 3.88 6.89 -4.64
C SER A 587 3.97 6.30 -3.22
N PHE A 588 5.15 5.83 -2.82
CA PHE A 588 5.34 5.15 -1.54
C PHE A 588 5.98 5.99 -0.44
N ASN A 589 6.77 7.02 -0.79
CA ASN A 589 7.60 7.74 0.17
C ASN A 589 6.74 8.51 1.17
N VAL A 590 6.72 8.07 2.42
CA VAL A 590 5.99 8.70 3.53
C VAL A 590 6.78 9.81 4.19
N GLY A 591 8.11 9.82 4.06
CA GLY A 591 8.99 10.82 4.67
C GLY A 591 8.78 12.24 4.16
N ASN A 592 8.22 12.37 2.96
CA ASN A 592 7.82 13.65 2.35
C ASN A 592 6.29 13.92 2.43
N LYS A 593 5.51 13.10 3.13
CA LYS A 593 4.05 13.29 3.32
C LYS A 593 3.78 13.83 4.74
N PRO A 594 3.75 15.16 4.94
CA PRO A 594 3.73 15.75 6.28
C PRO A 594 2.49 15.39 7.09
N HIS A 595 1.32 15.31 6.45
CA HIS A 595 0.07 14.87 7.05
C HIS A 595 0.15 13.41 7.54
N VAL A 596 0.75 12.49 6.77
CA VAL A 596 0.99 11.11 7.21
C VAL A 596 1.96 11.06 8.38
N MET A 597 3.10 11.77 8.29
CA MET A 597 4.08 11.85 9.39
C MET A 597 3.49 12.46 10.66
N ALA A 598 2.58 13.42 10.54
CA ALA A 598 1.85 13.99 11.67
C ALA A 598 0.89 13.00 12.32
N ALA A 599 0.15 12.23 11.50
CA ALA A 599 -0.72 11.15 11.97
C ALA A 599 0.06 9.98 12.61
N ARG A 600 1.34 9.78 12.25
CA ARG A 600 2.20 8.76 12.88
C ARG A 600 2.52 9.03 14.35
N VAL A 601 2.48 10.28 14.84
CA VAL A 601 2.78 10.61 16.25
C VAL A 601 1.79 9.92 17.22
N PRO A 602 0.46 10.14 17.12
CA PRO A 602 -0.49 9.40 17.96
C PRO A 602 -0.48 7.89 17.67
N ALA A 603 -0.23 7.46 16.42
CA ALA A 603 -0.14 6.04 16.08
C ALA A 603 1.03 5.33 16.80
N ALA A 604 2.20 5.95 16.85
CA ALA A 604 3.37 5.44 17.57
C ALA A 604 3.07 5.31 19.08
N LEU A 605 2.40 6.31 19.67
CA LEU A 605 1.95 6.26 21.07
C LEU A 605 0.99 5.11 21.32
N VAL A 606 0.05 4.85 20.41
CA VAL A 606 -0.90 3.74 20.52
C VAL A 606 -0.17 2.40 20.49
N PHE A 607 0.71 2.20 19.50
CA PHE A 607 1.34 0.90 19.28
C PHE A 607 2.41 0.58 20.33
N LEU A 608 3.34 1.51 20.58
CA LEU A 608 4.48 1.28 21.49
C LEU A 608 4.07 1.13 22.94
N ARG A 609 3.00 1.81 23.36
CA ARG A 609 2.49 1.69 24.74
C ARG A 609 1.44 0.60 24.90
N ASN A 610 1.03 -0.05 23.81
CA ASN A 610 -0.08 -1.00 23.78
C ASN A 610 -1.39 -0.39 24.31
N ASP A 611 -1.76 0.80 23.80
CA ASP A 611 -2.99 1.51 24.23
C ASP A 611 -4.27 0.74 23.92
N VAL A 612 -4.24 -0.13 22.91
CA VAL A 612 -5.35 -1.01 22.51
C VAL A 612 -4.88 -2.46 22.64
N PRO A 613 -4.96 -3.04 23.85
CA PRO A 613 -4.48 -4.39 24.08
C PRO A 613 -5.31 -5.44 23.33
N PRO A 614 -4.80 -6.67 23.20
CA PRO A 614 -5.55 -7.76 22.60
C PRO A 614 -6.89 -8.02 23.30
N THR A 615 -7.87 -8.48 22.54
CA THR A 615 -9.19 -8.83 23.10
C THR A 615 -9.11 -10.07 24.01
N GLY A 616 -9.96 -10.11 25.03
CA GLY A 616 -9.97 -11.22 26.00
C GLY A 616 -10.36 -12.58 25.42
N LYS A 617 -11.10 -12.61 24.31
CA LYS A 617 -11.31 -13.82 23.50
C LYS A 617 -10.58 -13.70 22.16
N SER A 618 -9.93 -14.78 21.76
CA SER A 618 -9.39 -14.95 20.41
C SER A 618 -10.24 -15.97 19.63
N TYR A 619 -10.33 -15.79 18.32
CA TYR A 619 -10.85 -16.81 17.42
C TYR A 619 -9.68 -17.52 16.72
N ILE A 620 -9.50 -18.80 17.03
CA ILE A 620 -8.45 -19.63 16.45
C ILE A 620 -9.10 -20.56 15.44
N TYR A 621 -8.86 -20.32 14.15
CA TYR A 621 -9.35 -21.23 13.12
C TYR A 621 -8.31 -22.30 12.80
N SER A 622 -8.79 -23.45 12.33
CA SER A 622 -7.94 -24.60 12.06
C SER A 622 -7.57 -24.73 10.59
N PHE A 623 -6.35 -25.18 10.36
CA PHE A 623 -5.88 -25.70 9.08
C PHE A 623 -5.21 -27.07 9.28
N LYS A 624 -4.96 -27.79 8.18
CA LYS A 624 -4.24 -29.07 8.21
C LYS A 624 -2.98 -29.01 7.36
N ASP A 625 -1.97 -29.74 7.80
CA ASP A 625 -0.79 -30.08 7.00
C ASP A 625 -1.06 -31.39 6.24
N ALA A 626 -1.89 -31.28 5.21
CA ALA A 626 -2.30 -32.38 4.36
C ALA A 626 -2.29 -31.93 2.89
N ASP A 627 -2.07 -32.85 1.96
CA ASP A 627 -1.83 -32.52 0.55
C ASP A 627 -3.01 -31.77 -0.09
N ASP A 628 -4.24 -32.07 0.33
CA ASP A 628 -5.47 -31.40 -0.13
C ASP A 628 -5.67 -29.99 0.47
N TRP A 629 -4.85 -29.59 1.45
CA TRP A 629 -4.90 -28.28 2.12
C TRP A 629 -3.85 -27.30 1.63
N LEU A 630 -2.69 -27.76 1.16
CA LEU A 630 -1.56 -26.88 0.85
C LEU A 630 -1.89 -25.80 -0.20
N LEU A 631 -2.79 -26.13 -1.14
CA LEU A 631 -3.30 -25.22 -2.16
C LEU A 631 -4.72 -24.71 -1.83
N ARG A 632 -5.01 -24.50 -0.54
CA ARG A 632 -6.14 -23.73 -0.04
C ARG A 632 -5.65 -22.40 0.51
N PRO A 633 -6.29 -21.29 0.15
CA PRO A 633 -5.90 -20.01 0.72
C PRO A 633 -6.37 -19.92 2.18
N MET A 634 -5.48 -19.41 3.02
CA MET A 634 -5.53 -19.56 4.46
C MET A 634 -6.44 -18.50 5.06
N GLY A 635 -7.41 -18.94 5.86
CA GLY A 635 -8.39 -18.06 6.50
C GLY A 635 -9.53 -17.59 5.59
N ASP A 636 -9.70 -18.18 4.40
CA ASP A 636 -10.74 -17.78 3.43
C ASP A 636 -12.18 -17.90 3.97
N THR A 637 -12.39 -18.76 4.96
CA THR A 637 -13.69 -18.92 5.63
C THR A 637 -13.89 -17.94 6.79
N VAL A 638 -12.89 -17.13 7.12
CA VAL A 638 -12.95 -16.18 8.24
C VAL A 638 -13.41 -14.81 7.72
N PRO A 639 -14.58 -14.31 8.13
CA PRO A 639 -15.02 -12.98 7.72
C PRO A 639 -14.05 -11.92 8.21
N GLY A 640 -13.59 -11.03 7.32
CA GLY A 640 -12.63 -9.99 7.67
C GLY A 640 -13.11 -9.09 8.82
N GLY A 641 -14.43 -8.84 8.90
CA GLY A 641 -15.04 -8.11 10.00
C GLY A 641 -14.80 -8.70 11.39
N LEU A 642 -14.58 -10.01 11.51
CA LEU A 642 -14.25 -10.65 12.79
C LEU A 642 -12.93 -10.13 13.36
N MET A 643 -11.95 -9.85 12.50
CA MET A 643 -10.64 -9.29 12.86
C MET A 643 -10.73 -7.82 13.29
N LEU A 644 -11.85 -7.16 13.02
CA LEU A 644 -12.11 -5.81 13.54
C LEU A 644 -12.80 -5.85 14.90
N MET A 645 -13.29 -7.02 15.31
CA MET A 645 -14.00 -7.22 16.57
C MET A 645 -13.14 -7.90 17.63
N GLN A 646 -12.22 -8.79 17.23
CA GLN A 646 -11.37 -9.54 18.15
C GLN A 646 -10.11 -10.08 17.48
N ARG A 647 -9.14 -10.51 18.29
CA ARG A 647 -7.94 -11.20 17.82
C ARG A 647 -8.30 -12.47 17.06
N VAL A 648 -7.70 -12.65 15.89
CA VAL A 648 -7.83 -13.86 15.07
C VAL A 648 -6.44 -14.43 14.82
N ALA A 649 -6.32 -15.75 14.93
CA ALA A 649 -5.11 -16.47 14.52
C ALA A 649 -5.48 -17.85 13.98
N CYS A 650 -4.49 -18.56 13.45
CA CYS A 650 -4.63 -19.91 12.94
C CYS A 650 -3.76 -20.89 13.71
N GLN A 651 -4.20 -22.14 13.82
CA GLN A 651 -3.43 -23.20 14.45
C GLN A 651 -3.69 -24.53 13.75
N LYS A 652 -2.61 -25.28 13.52
CA LYS A 652 -2.68 -26.62 12.94
C LYS A 652 -3.53 -27.52 13.83
N ASP A 653 -4.50 -28.20 13.21
CA ASP A 653 -5.37 -29.19 13.86
C ASP A 653 -6.16 -28.64 15.08
N ALA A 654 -6.36 -27.32 15.16
CA ALA A 654 -7.19 -26.74 16.21
C ALA A 654 -8.66 -27.22 16.11
N PRO A 655 -9.40 -27.25 17.24
CA PRO A 655 -10.82 -27.53 17.22
C PRO A 655 -11.57 -26.51 16.34
N GLN A 656 -12.40 -26.98 15.43
CA GLN A 656 -13.24 -26.10 14.61
C GLN A 656 -14.34 -25.49 15.49
N THR A 657 -14.22 -24.19 15.76
CA THR A 657 -15.25 -23.42 16.46
C THR A 657 -16.17 -22.72 15.45
N PRO A 658 -17.48 -22.63 15.71
CA PRO A 658 -18.38 -21.85 14.88
C PRO A 658 -17.91 -20.39 14.76
N VAL A 659 -17.94 -19.85 13.54
CA VAL A 659 -17.67 -18.42 13.29
C VAL A 659 -18.75 -17.60 14.02
N PRO A 660 -18.37 -16.63 14.88
CA PRO A 660 -19.34 -15.74 15.53
C PRO A 660 -20.11 -14.89 14.50
N ASP A 661 -21.27 -14.37 14.88
CA ASP A 661 -21.99 -13.41 14.05
C ASP A 661 -21.15 -12.14 13.83
N VAL A 662 -20.95 -11.78 12.55
CA VAL A 662 -20.17 -10.62 12.14
C VAL A 662 -21.09 -9.63 11.42
N PRO A 663 -21.20 -8.37 11.91
CA PRO A 663 -21.98 -7.33 11.23
C PRO A 663 -21.34 -6.96 9.87
N THR A 664 -22.12 -6.39 8.96
CA THR A 664 -21.62 -6.00 7.63
C THR A 664 -21.02 -4.60 7.61
N ASP A 665 -21.59 -3.66 8.38
CA ASP A 665 -21.32 -2.23 8.21
C ASP A 665 -20.70 -1.56 9.42
N ASN A 666 -20.90 -2.08 10.63
CA ASN A 666 -20.45 -1.44 11.87
C ASN A 666 -19.73 -2.44 12.78
N PHE A 667 -18.42 -2.28 12.91
CA PHE A 667 -17.57 -3.15 13.71
C PHE A 667 -17.23 -2.48 15.02
N THR A 668 -17.39 -3.19 16.13
CA THR A 668 -16.97 -2.74 17.46
C THR A 668 -16.09 -3.82 18.08
N SER A 669 -14.91 -3.45 18.56
CA SER A 669 -14.03 -4.40 19.25
C SER A 669 -14.67 -4.91 20.53
N GLN A 670 -14.32 -6.13 20.95
CA GLN A 670 -14.93 -6.81 22.09
C GLN A 670 -14.85 -5.98 23.39
N HIS A 671 -13.74 -5.29 23.60
CA HIS A 671 -13.54 -4.40 24.75
C HIS A 671 -14.11 -2.98 24.53
N GLY A 672 -14.70 -2.70 23.36
CA GLY A 672 -15.38 -1.45 23.03
C GLY A 672 -14.48 -0.24 22.81
N LEU A 673 -13.16 -0.45 22.62
CA LEU A 673 -12.20 0.64 22.46
C LEU A 673 -12.09 1.10 21.01
N LEU A 674 -12.45 0.26 20.04
CA LEU A 674 -12.41 0.58 18.60
C LEU A 674 -13.80 0.45 18.02
N ARG A 675 -14.17 1.39 17.15
CA ARG A 675 -15.36 1.32 16.31
C ARG A 675 -15.01 1.71 14.88
N TRP A 676 -15.46 0.95 13.90
CA TRP A 676 -15.26 1.25 12.49
C TRP A 676 -16.55 1.03 11.72
N SER A 677 -17.07 2.10 11.13
CA SER A 677 -18.25 2.07 10.27
C SER A 677 -17.88 2.20 8.79
N ARG A 678 -18.60 1.46 7.94
CA ARG A 678 -18.53 1.54 6.47
C ARG A 678 -18.94 2.90 5.91
N GLU A 679 -19.63 3.73 6.71
CA GLU A 679 -19.84 5.15 6.39
C GLU A 679 -18.55 5.96 6.29
N GLY A 680 -17.42 5.34 6.65
CA GLY A 680 -16.12 5.98 6.60
C GLY A 680 -15.78 6.69 7.90
N VAL A 681 -16.08 6.09 9.05
CA VAL A 681 -15.75 6.64 10.37
C VAL A 681 -15.06 5.58 11.21
N PHE A 682 -13.83 5.87 11.63
CA PHE A 682 -13.12 5.10 12.66
C PHE A 682 -12.99 5.92 13.94
N LEU A 683 -13.23 5.29 15.08
CA LEU A 683 -13.13 5.87 16.41
C LEU A 683 -12.25 4.98 17.31
N ILE A 684 -11.29 5.61 17.98
CA ILE A 684 -10.49 5.02 19.06
C ILE A 684 -10.89 5.67 20.38
N ASN A 685 -11.16 4.86 21.40
CA ASN A 685 -11.56 5.29 22.73
C ASN A 685 -10.69 4.62 23.82
N ALA A 686 -9.38 4.54 23.60
CA ALA A 686 -8.45 3.98 24.56
C ALA A 686 -8.23 4.92 25.75
N PRO A 687 -7.91 4.42 26.96
CA PRO A 687 -7.71 5.28 28.14
C PRO A 687 -6.67 6.38 27.93
N ARG A 688 -5.62 6.13 27.13
CA ARG A 688 -4.52 7.08 26.87
C ARG A 688 -4.57 7.77 25.51
N THR A 689 -5.46 7.34 24.61
CA THR A 689 -5.61 7.90 23.25
C THR A 689 -7.06 7.81 22.81
N GLN A 690 -7.68 8.95 22.50
CA GLN A 690 -9.09 9.02 22.07
C GLN A 690 -9.24 9.95 20.87
N GLY A 691 -10.07 9.57 19.91
CA GLY A 691 -10.30 10.38 18.72
C GLY A 691 -10.98 9.65 17.59
N ALA A 692 -11.01 10.31 16.43
CA ALA A 692 -11.61 9.75 15.22
C ALA A 692 -10.80 10.10 13.97
N VAL A 693 -10.92 9.26 12.93
CA VAL A 693 -10.42 9.52 11.58
C VAL A 693 -11.45 9.10 10.53
N GLY A 694 -11.47 9.81 9.41
CA GLY A 694 -12.31 9.50 8.25
C GLY A 694 -13.21 10.67 7.85
N PHE A 695 -14.36 10.33 7.25
CA PHE A 695 -15.42 11.25 6.83
C PHE A 695 -16.26 11.70 8.04
N ILE A 696 -15.64 12.45 8.94
CA ILE A 696 -16.22 12.90 10.22
C ILE A 696 -16.80 14.32 10.16
N GLY A 697 -16.64 15.04 9.04
CA GLY A 697 -17.22 16.36 8.85
C GLY A 697 -18.75 16.34 8.93
N GLY A 698 -19.32 17.30 9.65
CA GLY A 698 -20.76 17.39 9.93
C GLY A 698 -21.26 16.38 10.98
N LYS A 699 -20.39 15.55 11.54
CA LYS A 699 -20.74 14.58 12.59
C LYS A 699 -20.28 15.08 13.96
N ALA A 700 -21.00 14.64 14.99
CA ALA A 700 -20.58 14.79 16.37
C ALA A 700 -20.25 13.43 16.96
N LEU A 701 -18.98 13.24 17.34
CA LEU A 701 -18.45 11.95 17.78
C LEU A 701 -18.02 12.02 19.23
N ASP A 702 -18.50 11.08 20.04
CA ASP A 702 -18.21 10.99 21.46
C ASP A 702 -17.27 9.83 21.79
N CYS A 703 -16.14 10.17 22.42
CA CYS A 703 -15.29 9.25 23.18
C CYS A 703 -15.56 9.44 24.69
N GLN A 704 -14.83 8.76 25.58
CA GLN A 704 -15.04 8.88 27.02
C GLN A 704 -14.75 10.30 27.55
N ASN A 705 -13.63 10.90 27.14
CA ASN A 705 -13.12 12.17 27.64
C ASN A 705 -13.10 13.29 26.60
N VAL A 706 -13.42 12.98 25.34
CA VAL A 706 -13.43 13.97 24.26
C VAL A 706 -14.68 13.83 23.41
N ARG A 707 -15.23 14.97 22.98
CA ARG A 707 -16.23 15.06 21.91
C ARG A 707 -15.66 15.88 20.76
N ILE A 708 -15.85 15.40 19.54
CA ILE A 708 -15.32 15.99 18.31
C ILE A 708 -16.49 16.40 17.42
N GLU A 709 -16.51 17.67 17.03
CA GLU A 709 -17.48 18.24 16.09
C GLU A 709 -16.69 18.89 14.95
N ALA A 710 -16.43 18.12 13.90
CA ALA A 710 -15.61 18.55 12.76
C ALA A 710 -16.48 19.14 11.64
N GLN A 711 -15.94 20.13 10.94
CA GLN A 711 -16.51 20.70 9.72
C GLN A 711 -15.74 20.27 8.47
N THR A 712 -14.43 20.05 8.60
CA THR A 712 -13.61 19.50 7.50
C THR A 712 -14.12 18.10 7.13
N PRO A 713 -14.48 17.83 5.86
CA PRO A 713 -15.16 16.60 5.45
C PRO A 713 -14.42 15.32 5.85
N PHE A 714 -13.14 15.22 5.48
CA PHE A 714 -12.26 14.13 5.85
C PHE A 714 -11.12 14.67 6.74
N CYS A 715 -11.02 14.18 7.96
CA CYS A 715 -9.94 14.56 8.86
C CYS A 715 -9.73 13.53 9.97
N GLN A 716 -8.60 13.66 10.65
CA GLN A 716 -8.24 12.99 11.88
C GLN A 716 -8.18 14.04 13.00
N VAL A 717 -8.84 13.76 14.12
CA VAL A 717 -8.74 14.55 15.36
C VAL A 717 -8.53 13.59 16.52
N VAL A 718 -7.34 13.61 17.12
CA VAL A 718 -6.92 12.64 18.15
C VAL A 718 -6.25 13.34 19.32
N LEU A 719 -6.71 13.02 20.52
CA LEU A 719 -6.16 13.46 21.79
C LEU A 719 -5.38 12.31 22.43
N SER A 720 -4.08 12.50 22.68
CA SER A 720 -3.20 11.49 23.27
C SER A 720 -2.50 11.99 24.52
N SER A 721 -2.37 11.15 25.53
CA SER A 721 -1.58 11.44 26.73
C SER A 721 -0.08 11.47 26.42
N LEU A 722 0.63 12.45 26.97
CA LEU A 722 2.09 12.59 26.89
C LEU A 722 2.81 12.24 28.20
N ASP A 723 2.17 11.63 29.19
CA ASP A 723 2.81 11.27 30.47
C ASP A 723 2.43 9.87 30.95
N ASP A 724 2.00 9.02 30.03
CA ASP A 724 1.59 7.62 30.24
C ASP A 724 0.41 7.40 31.19
N GLN A 725 -0.19 8.48 31.69
CA GLN A 725 -1.44 8.43 32.44
C GLN A 725 -2.65 8.38 31.50
N PRO A 726 -3.78 7.79 31.91
CA PRO A 726 -5.05 7.95 31.21
C PRO A 726 -5.37 9.44 30.99
N ILE A 727 -6.05 9.77 29.88
CA ILE A 727 -6.38 11.16 29.50
C ILE A 727 -7.06 11.92 30.63
N ALA A 728 -7.90 11.25 31.43
CA ALA A 728 -8.59 11.83 32.58
C ALA A 728 -7.65 12.32 33.72
N HIS A 729 -6.42 11.81 33.78
CA HIS A 729 -5.44 12.08 34.84
C HIS A 729 -4.12 12.65 34.30
N SER A 730 -3.98 12.74 32.99
CA SER A 730 -2.79 13.27 32.33
C SER A 730 -2.67 14.78 32.55
N LYS A 731 -1.44 15.24 32.77
CA LYS A 731 -1.10 16.66 32.92
C LYS A 731 -0.79 17.33 31.58
N ARG A 732 -0.42 16.53 30.58
CA ARG A 732 -0.02 17.00 29.25
C ARG A 732 -0.61 16.10 28.19
N LEU A 733 -1.42 16.68 27.32
CA LEU A 733 -2.03 15.98 26.19
C LEU A 733 -1.53 16.58 24.87
N LEU A 734 -1.50 15.76 23.83
CA LEU A 734 -1.28 16.17 22.45
C LEU A 734 -2.60 16.05 21.70
N LEU A 735 -3.11 17.16 21.18
CA LEU A 735 -4.18 17.16 20.19
C LEU A 735 -3.55 17.21 18.80
N THR A 736 -3.74 16.13 18.02
CA THR A 736 -3.32 16.01 16.63
C THR A 736 -4.53 16.21 15.72
N ALA A 737 -4.43 17.12 14.76
CA ALA A 737 -5.47 17.44 13.80
C ALA A 737 -4.87 17.47 12.39
N VAL A 738 -5.26 16.50 11.56
CA VAL A 738 -4.70 16.31 10.21
C VAL A 738 -5.83 16.06 9.21
N ALA A 739 -5.73 16.61 7.99
CA ALA A 739 -6.62 16.32 6.87
C ALA A 739 -5.79 15.93 5.63
N ARG A 740 -6.19 16.39 4.44
CA ARG A 740 -5.47 16.14 3.18
C ARG A 740 -4.26 17.06 3.03
N ALA A 741 -3.34 16.67 2.16
CA ALA A 741 -2.26 17.52 1.67
C ALA A 741 -2.04 17.26 0.17
N GLU A 742 -1.61 18.30 -0.55
CA GLU A 742 -1.35 18.27 -1.99
C GLU A 742 -0.18 19.20 -2.32
N ASN A 743 0.54 18.95 -3.41
CA ASN A 743 1.46 19.96 -3.94
C ASN A 743 0.67 21.14 -4.52
N SER A 744 1.27 22.33 -4.55
CA SER A 744 0.65 23.49 -5.16
C SER A 744 0.40 23.27 -6.65
N GLY A 745 -0.85 23.39 -7.08
CA GLY A 745 -1.24 23.21 -8.49
C GLY A 745 -1.28 21.75 -8.95
N GLN A 746 -1.34 20.79 -8.03
CA GLN A 746 -1.50 19.38 -8.37
C GLN A 746 -2.80 19.15 -9.17
N MET A 747 -2.72 18.38 -10.25
CA MET A 747 -3.85 18.12 -11.14
C MET A 747 -4.05 16.64 -11.35
N TYR A 748 -5.29 16.19 -11.19
CA TYR A 748 -5.69 14.83 -11.50
C TYR A 748 -6.43 14.76 -12.83
N ASN A 749 -6.55 13.54 -13.36
CA ASN A 749 -7.57 13.27 -14.36
C ASN A 749 -8.98 13.49 -13.74
N PRO A 750 -10.04 13.59 -14.54
CA PRO A 750 -11.38 13.91 -14.04
C PRO A 750 -11.84 12.95 -12.94
N SER A 751 -11.65 11.65 -13.11
CA SER A 751 -12.02 10.62 -12.13
C SER A 751 -11.10 10.55 -10.90
N ARG A 752 -10.04 11.36 -10.85
CA ARG A 752 -9.01 11.37 -9.79
C ARG A 752 -8.33 10.03 -9.57
N THR A 753 -8.14 9.26 -10.64
CA THR A 753 -7.50 7.93 -10.66
C THR A 753 -6.10 7.93 -11.27
N SER A 754 -5.56 9.09 -11.64
CA SER A 754 -4.16 9.30 -12.05
C SER A 754 -3.81 10.78 -11.88
N LEU A 755 -2.55 11.10 -11.61
CA LEU A 755 -2.07 12.49 -11.72
C LEU A 755 -1.78 12.84 -13.18
N LEU A 756 -2.26 14.00 -13.61
CA LEU A 756 -1.87 14.65 -14.86
C LEU A 756 -0.68 15.59 -14.65
N ASP A 757 -0.61 16.21 -13.48
CA ASP A 757 0.50 17.05 -13.03
C ASP A 757 0.69 16.84 -11.52
N GLU A 758 1.92 16.51 -11.12
CA GLU A 758 2.28 16.32 -9.71
C GLU A 758 2.28 17.61 -8.90
N GLY A 759 2.24 18.78 -9.56
CA GLY A 759 2.34 20.08 -8.94
C GLY A 759 3.76 20.45 -8.52
N LYS A 760 3.89 21.56 -7.81
CA LYS A 760 5.17 22.15 -7.40
C LYS A 760 5.19 22.54 -5.91
N PRO A 761 6.36 22.85 -5.34
CA PRO A 761 6.42 23.44 -4.01
C PRO A 761 5.60 24.74 -3.91
N PRO A 762 5.07 25.08 -2.72
CA PRO A 762 5.11 24.30 -1.48
C PRO A 762 4.05 23.18 -1.45
N ILE A 763 4.22 22.25 -0.51
CA ILE A 763 3.12 21.37 -0.06
C ILE A 763 2.07 22.24 0.64
N LEU A 764 0.80 22.09 0.25
CA LEU A 764 -0.36 22.72 0.86
C LEU A 764 -1.09 21.73 1.76
N LEU A 765 -1.57 22.22 2.90
CA LEU A 765 -2.20 21.44 3.96
C LEU A 765 -3.64 21.92 4.16
N GLU A 766 -4.59 20.98 4.13
CA GLU A 766 -6.00 21.27 4.41
C GLU A 766 -6.18 21.60 5.90
N PRO A 767 -6.81 22.73 6.26
CA PRO A 767 -7.10 23.03 7.66
C PRO A 767 -8.15 22.09 8.23
N VAL A 768 -7.88 21.58 9.43
CA VAL A 768 -8.89 20.87 10.23
C VAL A 768 -9.67 21.88 11.05
N ARG A 769 -10.90 22.15 10.59
CA ARG A 769 -11.87 22.98 11.30
C ARG A 769 -12.72 22.08 12.19
N ALA A 770 -12.57 22.23 13.50
CA ALA A 770 -13.29 21.41 14.47
C ALA A 770 -13.46 22.12 15.81
N THR A 771 -14.51 21.73 16.53
CA THR A 771 -14.63 21.99 17.97
C THR A 771 -14.36 20.70 18.73
N VAL A 772 -13.41 20.76 19.65
CA VAL A 772 -13.01 19.65 20.53
C VAL A 772 -13.45 20.00 21.94
N THR A 773 -14.37 19.23 22.51
CA THR A 773 -14.85 19.43 23.89
C THR A 773 -14.20 18.40 24.80
N LEU A 774 -13.49 18.89 25.83
CA LEU A 774 -12.88 18.06 26.86
C LEU A 774 -13.89 17.77 27.98
N LYS A 775 -14.12 16.49 28.28
CA LYS A 775 -15.11 16.01 29.25
C LYS A 775 -14.44 15.58 30.54
N GLY A 776 -14.79 16.25 31.65
CA GLY A 776 -14.22 15.99 32.97
C GLY A 776 -12.75 16.42 33.11
N ILE A 777 -12.22 17.20 32.17
CA ILE A 777 -10.82 17.64 32.11
C ILE A 777 -10.79 19.16 32.08
N ARG A 778 -9.97 19.76 32.95
CA ARG A 778 -9.77 21.20 33.01
C ARG A 778 -8.46 21.58 32.32
N ALA A 779 -8.53 21.90 31.03
CA ALA A 779 -7.41 22.49 30.33
C ALA A 779 -7.09 23.89 30.88
N THR A 780 -5.83 24.13 31.21
CA THR A 780 -5.31 25.43 31.66
C THR A 780 -4.78 26.25 30.50
N LYS A 781 -4.18 25.59 29.50
CA LYS A 781 -3.55 26.23 28.35
C LYS A 781 -3.55 25.31 27.16
N VAL A 782 -3.77 25.86 25.97
CA VAL A 782 -3.66 25.14 24.70
C VAL A 782 -2.62 25.85 23.85
N HIS A 783 -1.43 25.27 23.72
CA HIS A 783 -0.33 25.83 22.94
C HIS A 783 -0.44 25.41 21.48
N ILE A 784 -0.27 26.38 20.59
CA ILE A 784 -0.12 26.14 19.14
C ILE A 784 1.33 25.72 18.90
N LEU A 785 1.54 24.58 18.23
CA LEU A 785 2.87 24.09 17.88
C LEU A 785 3.22 24.45 16.43
N ASP A 786 4.51 24.56 16.11
CA ASP A 786 4.99 24.68 14.72
C ASP A 786 4.98 23.30 14.01
N HIS A 787 5.34 23.26 12.72
CA HIS A 787 5.44 22.01 11.96
C HIS A 787 6.59 21.10 12.41
N HIS A 788 7.41 21.51 13.38
CA HIS A 788 8.39 20.68 14.07
C HIS A 788 7.91 20.26 15.47
N GLY A 789 6.68 20.63 15.86
CA GLY A 789 6.08 20.31 17.16
C GLY A 789 6.61 21.12 18.34
N ARG A 790 7.20 22.30 18.12
CA ARG A 790 7.65 23.22 19.19
C ARG A 790 6.60 24.27 19.49
N ARG A 791 6.54 24.75 20.74
CA ARG A 791 5.62 25.83 21.13
C ARG A 791 5.96 27.12 20.38
N THR A 792 4.96 27.72 19.73
CA THR A 792 5.10 29.01 19.02
C THR A 792 5.02 30.23 19.94
N GLY A 793 4.73 30.02 21.23
CA GLY A 793 4.39 31.07 22.18
C GLY A 793 2.92 31.52 22.11
N LYS A 794 2.19 31.17 21.05
CA LYS A 794 0.75 31.45 20.88
C LYS A 794 -0.11 30.36 21.51
N THR A 795 -1.31 30.74 21.93
CA THR A 795 -2.28 29.83 22.58
C THR A 795 -3.69 30.04 22.08
N LEU A 796 -4.51 28.99 22.22
CA LEU A 796 -5.95 29.05 22.01
C LEU A 796 -6.71 29.20 23.34
N PRO A 797 -7.82 29.96 23.36
CA PRO A 797 -8.70 30.00 24.51
C PRO A 797 -9.43 28.67 24.69
N VAL A 798 -9.76 28.36 25.96
CA VAL A 798 -10.65 27.24 26.31
C VAL A 798 -11.92 27.82 26.91
N THR A 799 -13.04 27.71 26.21
CA THR A 799 -14.32 28.29 26.63
C THR A 799 -15.31 27.17 26.94
N GLY A 800 -15.70 27.03 28.20
CA GLY A 800 -16.62 25.96 28.63
C GLY A 800 -16.10 24.55 28.33
N GLY A 801 -14.78 24.32 28.42
CA GLY A 801 -14.13 23.06 28.07
C GLY A 801 -13.96 22.81 26.57
N LYS A 802 -14.34 23.77 25.72
CA LYS A 802 -14.24 23.67 24.26
C LYS A 802 -12.98 24.35 23.74
N ILE A 803 -12.34 23.69 22.78
CA ILE A 803 -11.21 24.17 21.99
C ILE A 803 -11.68 24.22 20.54
N THR A 804 -11.65 25.40 19.91
CA THR A 804 -11.97 25.54 18.48
C THR A 804 -10.67 25.70 17.71
N ILE A 805 -10.46 24.84 16.72
CA ILE A 805 -9.28 24.80 15.86
C ILE A 805 -9.67 25.04 14.39
N GLY A 806 -8.70 25.49 13.59
CA GLY A 806 -8.81 25.52 12.12
C GLY A 806 -8.34 26.81 11.46
N ASN A 807 -7.92 27.80 12.23
CA ASN A 807 -7.31 29.04 11.71
C ASN A 807 -5.79 29.05 11.89
N GLU A 808 -5.26 28.09 12.63
CA GLU A 808 -3.87 27.91 12.96
C GLU A 808 -3.19 27.06 11.89
N LYS A 809 -2.01 27.48 11.44
CA LYS A 809 -1.21 26.75 10.45
C LYS A 809 -0.38 25.66 11.14
N THR A 810 -1.02 24.59 11.60
CA THR A 810 -0.36 23.49 12.35
C THR A 810 -1.13 22.17 12.31
N PHE A 811 -0.41 21.08 12.59
CA PHE A 811 -0.97 19.75 12.87
C PHE A 811 -1.27 19.51 14.35
N TRP A 812 -0.56 20.20 15.25
CA TRP A 812 -0.48 19.79 16.64
C TRP A 812 -0.69 20.94 17.63
N TYR A 813 -1.34 20.58 18.72
CA TYR A 813 -1.55 21.44 19.86
C TYR A 813 -1.18 20.69 21.13
N GLU A 814 -0.51 21.36 22.04
CA GLU A 814 -0.28 20.83 23.38
C GLU A 814 -1.35 21.37 24.33
N VAL A 815 -2.01 20.49 25.05
CA VAL A 815 -2.99 20.85 26.08
C VAL A 815 -2.39 20.59 27.45
N GLU A 816 -2.17 21.66 28.21
CA GLU A 816 -1.82 21.58 29.64
C GLU A 816 -3.11 21.43 30.47
N VAL A 817 -3.09 20.53 31.44
CA VAL A 817 -4.25 20.16 32.24
C VAL A 817 -3.97 20.43 33.72
N ALA A 818 -4.94 21.04 34.41
CA ALA A 818 -4.86 21.22 35.86
C ALA A 818 -4.94 19.86 36.57
N PRO A 819 -4.28 19.68 37.73
CA PRO A 819 -4.48 18.49 38.55
C PRO A 819 -5.95 18.25 38.82
N ALA A 820 -6.40 16.99 38.73
CA ALA A 820 -7.76 16.64 39.14
C ALA A 820 -7.94 17.07 40.61
N THR A 821 -8.92 17.93 40.88
CA THR A 821 -9.33 18.22 42.26
C THR A 821 -9.81 16.91 42.87
N ALA A 822 -9.13 16.43 43.92
CA ALA A 822 -9.59 15.28 44.69
C ALA A 822 -11.06 15.54 45.08
N LYS A 823 -11.95 14.67 44.63
CA LYS A 823 -13.33 14.63 45.08
C LYS A 823 -13.45 13.64 46.21
#